data_AF-A0A1C4Y476-F1
#
_entry.id   AF-A0A1C4Y476-F1
#
_cell.length_a   1.000
_cell.length_b   1.000
_cell.length_c   1.000
_cell.angle_alpha   90.00
_cell.angle_beta   90.00
_cell.angle_gamma   90.00
#
_symmetry.space_group_name_H-M   'P 1'
#
loop_
_entity.id
_entity.type
_entity.pdbx_description
1 polymer ?
#
loop_
_entity_poly.entity_id
_entity_poly.type
_entity_poly.pdbx_seq_one_letter_code
_entity_poly.pdbx_strand_id
1 'polypeptide(L)'
;MGDLEQGIYEHLITEKLATQLSRVDSALVRDAKLDSADAHDVLARHIAGLARRALLGVGGGESKLARQVDLANRIAAHIAQAEPRAVTTDDQVADAQRLLHAIAAPPAPPAAPVFPIRPSTPLSTGALLVNGRHQPRIGHEVSHEMASADEVDLICAFIKWHGLRIIEPAITELVARGGRVRVITTTYMGATDQRALDRLAELGAEIKVSYETRTTRLHAKAWLFRRNNGTTTAYVGSSNLSKAALVDGVEWNVRISNLEQPHVIDTFEATFADYWNDSAFETYDPATDAERLRIALRGERADDAPTEIANLDVRPFPYQQEVLDDLDAERLVHGRWRNLVVMATGTGKTVVAALDYRRLRRAGRVDSLLFVAHQEQILRQSRSMFRQVMGDGTFGETFVGGDRPQGWKHVFASIQSLHRQEIDPEAYDMVIVDEFHHAEAPTYTALLERLRPRVLLGLTATPERSDGGDVRRWFDGHASVELHLWEALERQLLAPFQYFGLHDDVDLARVRWKRGQGYDKAELDGVYTGNHARARLILQAVRRIADVGRMRGLGFCVSIGHAEFMADWFTEHGVPSAAITSTVDRADRHALIDRFRKRELKVLFTVDLFNEGVDLPMVDTILMLRPTESATIFLQQLGRGLRLDDGKPCLTVLDFIGGQHANFRFDLRWRALAGVSRRAVEAAVREDFPSLPSGCHIELDRVAKDIVLANLKSALPTSKNALVAELRQLGDVSLSDFLRETGLEIEDVYRSANIGGWAGLRRLAGLDPAEGGPDDRDLGRAIGRMLHTDDVDRLGLISRVAAGQRPATGRLLDMLHFSLWGPAVPLTERDARLKRLWAEPARCAELRQVADVLRDRIHRVTQPSTPGRVPLRVHARYSRNEACAAFGMANPGSLREGVKWLPDEHADMFFVTLVKSEEHYSPTTMYADRAITDKLFQWESQSTTSSGSSTGQRYVNHVAQGSTVHLFVRETKIADRDLGAPPYLYAGPMTYREHSGDRPMRILWELRYPLPADMYTAARAIAA
;
A
#
# COMPACT_ATOMS: atom_id res chain seq x y z
N MET A 1 -6.74 -21.81 -45.77
CA MET A 1 -7.33 -22.16 -44.46
C MET A 1 -7.58 -20.84 -43.74
N GLY A 2 -8.83 -20.38 -43.67
CA GLY A 2 -9.17 -19.09 -43.06
C GLY A 2 -9.89 -19.27 -41.73
N ASP A 3 -9.28 -18.73 -40.67
CA ASP A 3 -9.85 -18.19 -39.42
C ASP A 3 -10.91 -18.97 -38.61
N LEU A 4 -11.03 -20.29 -38.76
CA LEU A 4 -11.75 -21.12 -37.80
C LEU A 4 -10.78 -22.15 -37.21
N GLU A 5 -10.48 -21.98 -35.92
CA GLU A 5 -9.67 -22.92 -35.16
C GLU A 5 -10.44 -24.22 -34.86
N GLN A 6 -9.74 -25.29 -34.50
CA GLN A 6 -10.41 -26.53 -34.10
C GLN A 6 -10.86 -26.41 -32.64
N GLY A 7 -12.14 -26.67 -32.34
CA GLY A 7 -12.65 -26.56 -30.97
C GLY A 7 -14.16 -26.73 -30.85
N ILE A 8 -14.66 -26.56 -29.61
CA ILE A 8 -16.09 -26.56 -29.30
C ILE A 8 -16.61 -25.12 -29.45
N TYR A 9 -17.73 -24.96 -30.15
CA TYR A 9 -18.37 -23.67 -30.39
C TYR A 9 -19.79 -23.65 -29.84
N GLU A 10 -20.14 -22.57 -29.13
CA GLU A 10 -21.50 -22.25 -28.68
C GLU A 10 -21.97 -20.92 -29.29
N HIS A 11 -21.86 -20.81 -30.61
CA HIS A 11 -22.21 -19.59 -31.34
C HIS A 11 -23.41 -19.80 -32.24
N LEU A 12 -24.27 -18.78 -32.33
CA LEU A 12 -25.24 -18.71 -33.41
C LEU A 12 -24.51 -18.61 -34.76
N ILE A 13 -24.98 -19.38 -35.74
CA ILE A 13 -24.49 -19.32 -37.11
C ILE A 13 -24.97 -18.00 -37.73
N THR A 14 -24.14 -16.96 -37.59
CA THR A 14 -24.33 -15.65 -38.25
C THR A 14 -23.99 -15.73 -39.73
N GLU A 15 -24.41 -14.76 -40.56
CA GLU A 15 -24.05 -14.72 -41.98
C GLU A 15 -22.53 -14.77 -42.23
N LYS A 16 -21.76 -14.08 -41.37
CA LYS A 16 -20.29 -14.13 -41.41
C LYS A 16 -19.78 -15.55 -41.12
N LEU A 17 -20.27 -16.19 -40.06
CA LEU A 17 -19.85 -17.53 -39.69
C LEU A 17 -20.30 -18.57 -40.73
N ALA A 18 -21.51 -18.44 -41.29
CA ALA A 18 -21.99 -19.26 -42.40
C ALA A 18 -21.06 -19.16 -43.62
N THR A 19 -20.61 -17.95 -43.95
CA THR A 19 -19.64 -17.72 -45.04
C THR A 19 -18.28 -18.37 -44.74
N GLN A 20 -17.82 -18.34 -43.49
CA GLN A 20 -16.58 -19.01 -43.08
C GLN A 20 -16.73 -20.54 -43.10
N LEU A 21 -17.84 -21.07 -42.57
CA LEU A 21 -18.18 -22.50 -42.56
C LEU A 21 -18.35 -23.08 -43.97
N SER A 22 -18.82 -22.29 -44.94
CA SER A 22 -18.89 -22.71 -46.36
C SER A 22 -17.54 -23.10 -46.97
N ARG A 23 -16.43 -22.71 -46.33
CA ARG A 23 -15.05 -23.02 -46.74
C ARG A 23 -14.45 -24.17 -45.95
N VAL A 24 -15.19 -24.72 -44.98
CA VAL A 24 -14.83 -25.87 -44.16
C VAL A 24 -15.60 -27.07 -44.70
N ASP A 25 -14.96 -28.24 -44.74
CA ASP A 25 -15.63 -29.48 -45.12
C ASP A 25 -16.80 -29.76 -44.15
N SER A 26 -18.00 -29.98 -44.69
CA SER A 26 -19.21 -30.20 -43.90
C SER A 26 -19.12 -31.46 -43.02
N ALA A 27 -18.27 -32.44 -43.38
CA ALA A 27 -18.01 -33.61 -42.55
C ALA A 27 -17.27 -33.28 -41.24
N LEU A 28 -16.63 -32.11 -41.18
CA LEU A 28 -15.88 -31.62 -40.01
C LEU A 28 -16.69 -30.65 -39.14
N VAL A 29 -17.92 -30.33 -39.55
CA VAL A 29 -18.81 -29.40 -38.84
C VAL A 29 -19.92 -30.20 -38.16
N ARG A 30 -20.11 -29.97 -36.85
CA ARG A 30 -21.22 -30.52 -36.08
C ARG A 30 -22.02 -29.38 -35.49
N ASP A 31 -23.26 -29.23 -35.94
CA ASP A 31 -24.24 -28.28 -35.44
C ASP A 31 -25.49 -29.00 -34.90
N ALA A 32 -26.32 -28.27 -34.15
CA ALA A 32 -27.57 -28.76 -33.59
C ALA A 32 -28.66 -27.70 -33.74
N LYS A 33 -29.93 -28.13 -33.79
CA LYS A 33 -31.07 -27.21 -33.73
C LYS A 33 -31.12 -26.54 -32.35
N LEU A 34 -31.47 -25.25 -32.32
CA LEU A 34 -31.78 -24.56 -31.07
C LEU A 34 -33.00 -25.21 -30.41
N ASP A 35 -32.88 -25.48 -29.11
CA ASP A 35 -34.01 -25.91 -28.31
C ASP A 35 -35.02 -24.76 -28.20
N SER A 36 -36.29 -25.02 -28.48
CA SER A 36 -37.37 -24.04 -28.35
C SER A 36 -37.53 -23.50 -26.92
N ALA A 37 -37.17 -24.28 -25.90
CA ALA A 37 -37.23 -23.83 -24.51
C ALA A 37 -36.18 -22.74 -24.22
N ASP A 38 -34.96 -22.87 -24.75
CA ASP A 38 -33.83 -21.99 -24.44
C ASP A 38 -33.48 -20.99 -25.55
N ALA A 39 -34.17 -21.07 -26.70
CA ALA A 39 -33.88 -20.25 -27.88
C ALA A 39 -33.92 -18.73 -27.59
N HIS A 40 -34.84 -18.31 -26.72
CA HIS A 40 -35.00 -16.91 -26.36
C HIS A 40 -33.75 -16.33 -25.68
N ASP A 41 -33.08 -17.09 -24.81
CA ASP A 41 -31.85 -16.66 -24.11
C ASP A 41 -30.65 -16.55 -25.06
N VAL A 42 -30.51 -17.49 -26.00
CA VAL A 42 -29.41 -17.46 -26.99
C VAL A 42 -29.57 -16.27 -27.93
N LEU A 43 -30.80 -16.00 -28.40
CA LEU A 43 -31.11 -14.86 -29.27
C LEU A 43 -30.97 -13.53 -28.53
N ALA A 44 -31.45 -13.44 -27.28
CA ALA A 44 -31.32 -12.25 -26.45
C ALA A 44 -29.84 -11.88 -26.22
N ARG A 45 -28.97 -12.87 -25.90
CA ARG A 45 -27.51 -12.64 -25.76
C ARG A 45 -26.88 -12.06 -27.03
N HIS A 46 -27.29 -12.53 -28.20
CA HIS A 46 -26.79 -12.01 -29.47
C HIS A 46 -27.20 -10.55 -29.71
N ILE A 47 -28.47 -10.22 -29.49
CA ILE A 47 -29.00 -8.86 -29.62
C ILE A 47 -28.36 -7.92 -28.60
N ALA A 48 -28.21 -8.35 -27.34
CA ALA A 48 -27.53 -7.58 -26.30
C ALA A 48 -26.09 -7.24 -26.69
N GLY A 49 -25.36 -8.20 -27.28
CA GLY A 49 -24.01 -7.97 -27.82
C GLY A 49 -23.98 -6.93 -28.95
N LEU A 50 -24.98 -6.92 -29.83
CA LEU A 50 -25.13 -5.91 -30.89
C LEU A 50 -25.46 -4.53 -30.31
N ALA A 51 -26.44 -4.44 -29.39
CA ALA A 51 -26.83 -3.21 -28.73
C ALA A 51 -25.67 -2.57 -27.98
N ARG A 52 -24.88 -3.38 -27.23
CA ARG A 52 -23.67 -2.91 -26.54
C ARG A 52 -22.64 -2.31 -27.51
N ARG A 53 -22.38 -2.99 -28.65
CA ARG A 53 -21.47 -2.47 -29.69
C ARG A 53 -22.00 -1.17 -30.30
N ALA A 54 -23.30 -1.08 -30.57
CA ALA A 54 -23.92 0.12 -31.12
C ALA A 54 -23.80 1.31 -30.15
N LEU A 55 -24.07 1.10 -28.86
CA LEU A 55 -23.93 2.12 -27.82
C LEU A 55 -22.46 2.55 -27.61
N LEU A 56 -21.51 1.63 -27.69
CA LEU A 56 -20.07 1.94 -27.60
C LEU A 56 -19.57 2.72 -28.83
N GLY A 57 -20.12 2.43 -30.02
CA GLY A 57 -19.78 3.05 -31.29
C GLY A 57 -20.29 4.49 -31.46
N VAL A 58 -21.14 5.00 -30.56
CA VAL A 58 -21.59 6.39 -30.59
C VAL A 58 -20.40 7.34 -30.39
N GLY A 59 -20.20 8.24 -31.35
CA GLY A 59 -19.06 9.17 -31.39
C GLY A 59 -18.90 10.05 -30.13
N GLY A 60 -17.65 10.44 -29.84
CA GLY A 60 -17.29 11.28 -28.69
C GLY A 60 -17.81 12.74 -28.76
N GLY A 61 -17.88 13.42 -27.61
CA GLY A 61 -18.31 14.81 -27.46
C GLY A 61 -19.25 15.03 -26.26
N GLU A 62 -19.57 16.29 -25.95
CA GLU A 62 -20.46 16.68 -24.82
C GLU A 62 -21.86 16.06 -24.91
N SER A 63 -22.33 15.69 -26.11
CA SER A 63 -23.64 15.08 -26.36
C SER A 63 -23.63 13.56 -26.54
N LYS A 64 -22.53 12.87 -26.20
CA LYS A 64 -22.43 11.40 -26.36
C LYS A 64 -23.52 10.66 -25.60
N LEU A 65 -23.73 11.00 -24.32
CA LEU A 65 -24.72 10.36 -23.45
C LEU A 65 -26.15 10.53 -24.00
N ALA A 66 -26.52 11.75 -24.40
CA ALA A 66 -27.84 12.02 -24.98
C ALA A 66 -28.12 11.17 -26.23
N ARG A 67 -27.11 10.98 -27.09
CA ARG A 67 -27.22 10.12 -28.28
C ARG A 67 -27.31 8.63 -27.94
N GLN A 68 -26.61 8.18 -26.89
CA GLN A 68 -26.74 6.80 -26.40
C GLN A 68 -28.15 6.52 -25.87
N VAL A 69 -28.76 7.51 -25.22
CA VAL A 69 -30.11 7.40 -24.64
C VAL A 69 -31.18 7.41 -25.71
N ASP A 70 -31.07 8.31 -26.68
CA ASP A 70 -31.93 8.31 -27.86
C ASP A 70 -31.86 6.96 -28.59
N LEU A 71 -30.67 6.39 -28.75
CA LEU A 71 -30.50 5.05 -29.31
C LEU A 71 -31.15 3.96 -28.44
N ALA A 72 -30.98 4.01 -27.12
CA ALA A 72 -31.58 3.04 -26.19
C ALA A 72 -33.12 3.11 -26.21
N ASN A 73 -33.69 4.31 -26.14
CA ASN A 73 -35.15 4.52 -26.19
C ASN A 73 -35.75 4.12 -27.55
N ARG A 74 -35.01 4.30 -28.65
CA ARG A 74 -35.45 3.77 -29.97
C ARG A 74 -35.48 2.24 -30.00
N ILE A 75 -34.47 1.59 -29.42
CA ILE A 75 -34.46 0.12 -29.29
C ILE A 75 -35.65 -0.32 -28.44
N ALA A 76 -35.88 0.31 -27.28
CA ALA A 76 -37.02 0.01 -26.40
C ALA A 76 -38.37 0.22 -27.09
N ALA A 77 -38.54 1.32 -27.84
CA ALA A 77 -39.77 1.59 -28.59
C ALA A 77 -40.06 0.53 -29.66
N HIS A 78 -39.02 0.03 -30.35
CA HIS A 78 -39.19 -1.07 -31.29
C HIS A 78 -39.56 -2.40 -30.61
N ILE A 79 -39.02 -2.67 -29.42
CA ILE A 79 -39.42 -3.84 -28.62
C ILE A 79 -40.89 -3.70 -28.17
N ALA A 80 -41.29 -2.54 -27.64
CA ALA A 80 -42.66 -2.27 -27.22
C ALA A 80 -43.68 -2.37 -28.37
N GLN A 81 -43.29 -2.01 -29.59
CA GLN A 81 -44.11 -2.19 -30.79
C GLN A 81 -44.27 -3.68 -31.17
N ALA A 82 -43.23 -4.49 -30.98
CA ALA A 82 -43.23 -5.90 -31.32
C ALA A 82 -43.93 -6.77 -30.26
N GLU A 83 -43.75 -6.47 -28.97
CA GLU A 83 -44.37 -7.19 -27.84
C GLU A 83 -44.85 -6.20 -26.75
N PRO A 84 -46.07 -5.64 -26.90
CA PRO A 84 -46.61 -4.63 -25.98
C PRO A 84 -46.90 -5.13 -24.56
N ARG A 85 -46.93 -6.46 -24.34
CA ARG A 85 -47.15 -7.02 -22.99
C ARG A 85 -45.86 -7.12 -22.18
N ALA A 86 -44.70 -7.04 -22.83
CA ALA A 86 -43.39 -7.17 -22.18
C ALA A 86 -42.72 -5.82 -21.89
N VAL A 87 -42.93 -4.81 -22.73
CA VAL A 87 -42.34 -3.46 -22.58
C VAL A 87 -43.40 -2.40 -22.84
N THR A 88 -43.52 -1.45 -21.92
CA THR A 88 -44.49 -0.35 -21.97
C THR A 88 -43.80 1.00 -22.20
N THR A 89 -44.58 2.07 -22.34
CA THR A 89 -44.05 3.44 -22.39
C THR A 89 -43.37 3.86 -21.09
N ASP A 90 -43.70 3.22 -19.97
CA ASP A 90 -43.16 3.56 -18.66
C ASP A 90 -41.73 3.02 -18.45
N ASP A 91 -41.28 2.10 -19.31
CA ASP A 91 -39.93 1.53 -19.32
C ASP A 91 -38.91 2.40 -20.08
N GLN A 92 -39.34 3.55 -20.63
CA GLN A 92 -38.45 4.49 -21.30
C GLN A 92 -37.54 5.22 -20.32
N VAL A 93 -36.30 5.47 -20.73
CA VAL A 93 -35.34 6.24 -19.91
C VAL A 93 -35.80 7.70 -19.86
N ALA A 94 -36.32 8.11 -18.70
CA ALA A 94 -36.82 9.46 -18.44
C ALA A 94 -35.71 10.47 -18.07
N ASP A 95 -34.69 10.02 -17.35
CA ASP A 95 -33.51 10.82 -17.00
C ASP A 95 -32.25 9.98 -17.15
N ALA A 96 -31.42 10.35 -18.12
CA ALA A 96 -30.20 9.65 -18.42
C ALA A 96 -28.94 10.20 -17.74
N GLN A 97 -29.05 11.36 -17.10
CA GLN A 97 -27.93 12.00 -16.43
C GLN A 97 -27.79 11.53 -14.98
N ARG A 98 -28.84 10.91 -14.43
CA ARG A 98 -28.88 10.51 -13.02
C ARG A 98 -29.22 9.02 -12.88
N LEU A 99 -28.44 8.34 -12.05
CA LEU A 99 -28.72 6.99 -11.59
C LEU A 99 -29.26 7.08 -10.15
N LEU A 100 -30.41 6.46 -9.86
CA LEU A 100 -30.95 6.44 -8.51
C LEU A 100 -30.07 5.54 -7.62
N HIS A 101 -29.48 6.12 -6.57
CA HIS A 101 -28.55 5.42 -5.69
C HIS A 101 -29.13 5.01 -4.34
N ALA A 102 -29.96 5.86 -3.73
CA ALA A 102 -30.57 5.59 -2.44
C ALA A 102 -31.77 6.51 -2.20
N ILE A 103 -32.68 6.06 -1.34
CA ILE A 103 -33.77 6.84 -0.75
C ILE A 103 -33.60 6.72 0.76
N ALA A 104 -33.48 7.85 1.47
CA ALA A 104 -33.36 7.88 2.92
C ALA A 104 -34.74 7.94 3.59
N ALA A 105 -34.83 7.42 4.82
CA ALA A 105 -35.99 7.64 5.67
C ALA A 105 -36.11 9.11 6.09
N PRO A 106 -37.33 9.64 6.30
CA PRO A 106 -37.51 11.00 6.81
C PRO A 106 -36.87 11.15 8.20
N PRO A 107 -35.97 12.13 8.42
CA PRO A 107 -35.36 12.33 9.72
C PRO A 107 -36.37 12.92 10.72
N ALA A 108 -36.20 12.62 12.01
CA ALA A 108 -36.87 13.36 13.07
C ALA A 108 -36.26 14.79 13.16
N PRO A 109 -37.03 15.88 13.06
CA PRO A 109 -36.50 17.24 13.15
C PRO A 109 -35.77 17.44 14.50
N PRO A 110 -34.58 18.06 14.53
CA PRO A 110 -33.91 18.83 13.45
C PRO A 110 -32.83 18.05 12.66
N ALA A 111 -32.81 16.71 12.70
CA ALA A 111 -31.77 15.93 12.06
C ALA A 111 -31.82 16.00 10.52
N ALA A 112 -30.67 15.91 9.87
CA ALA A 112 -30.56 15.76 8.42
C ALA A 112 -30.82 14.29 8.01
N PRO A 113 -31.30 14.02 6.78
CA PRO A 113 -31.47 12.66 6.28
C PRO A 113 -30.11 11.96 6.18
N VAL A 114 -30.04 10.73 6.69
CA VAL A 114 -28.85 9.87 6.63
C VAL A 114 -29.09 8.82 5.56
N PHE A 115 -28.16 8.70 4.61
CA PHE A 115 -28.20 7.69 3.55
C PHE A 115 -27.34 6.49 3.93
N PRO A 116 -27.75 5.26 3.58
CA PRO A 116 -26.92 4.09 3.81
C PRO A 116 -25.66 4.14 2.96
N ILE A 117 -24.56 3.66 3.52
CA ILE A 117 -23.28 3.53 2.80
C ILE A 117 -23.45 2.43 1.74
N ARG A 118 -22.97 2.69 0.51
CA ARG A 118 -23.04 1.73 -0.60
C ARG A 118 -21.75 0.89 -0.66
N PRO A 119 -21.83 -0.40 -1.06
CA PRO A 119 -20.65 -1.19 -1.40
C PRO A 119 -19.85 -0.53 -2.53
N SER A 120 -18.54 -0.76 -2.54
CA SER A 120 -17.66 -0.28 -3.60
C SER A 120 -17.98 -0.94 -4.94
N THR A 121 -18.42 -2.21 -4.92
CA THR A 121 -18.96 -2.89 -6.10
C THR A 121 -20.42 -2.50 -6.33
N PRO A 122 -20.80 -1.99 -7.51
CA PRO A 122 -22.19 -1.65 -7.80
C PRO A 122 -23.14 -2.81 -7.57
N LEU A 123 -24.30 -2.54 -6.93
CA LEU A 123 -25.28 -3.59 -6.62
C LEU A 123 -25.79 -4.34 -7.86
N SER A 124 -25.70 -3.73 -9.04
CA SER A 124 -26.12 -4.29 -10.33
C SER A 124 -25.12 -5.23 -10.99
N THR A 125 -23.91 -5.41 -10.45
CA THR A 125 -22.82 -6.06 -11.20
C THR A 125 -22.12 -7.18 -10.41
N GLY A 126 -21.96 -8.33 -11.05
CA GLY A 126 -21.14 -9.42 -10.54
C GLY A 126 -19.66 -9.07 -10.57
N ALA A 127 -18.90 -9.62 -9.64
CA ALA A 127 -17.46 -9.38 -9.54
C ALA A 127 -16.73 -10.59 -8.97
N LEU A 128 -15.50 -10.83 -9.43
CA LEU A 128 -14.58 -11.72 -8.73
C LEU A 128 -13.76 -10.88 -7.75
N LEU A 129 -13.82 -11.23 -6.47
CA LEU A 129 -13.14 -10.55 -5.38
C LEU A 129 -12.04 -11.47 -4.85
N VAL A 130 -10.81 -10.96 -4.88
CA VAL A 130 -9.59 -11.73 -4.57
C VAL A 130 -8.73 -11.15 -3.45
N ASN A 131 -9.27 -10.17 -2.71
CA ASN A 131 -8.58 -9.45 -1.62
C ASN A 131 -7.23 -8.81 -2.03
N GLY A 132 -7.12 -8.36 -3.29
CA GLY A 132 -5.93 -7.67 -3.81
C GLY A 132 -5.69 -6.26 -3.24
N ARG A 133 -4.48 -5.74 -3.43
CA ARG A 133 -3.95 -4.48 -2.84
C ARG A 133 -4.76 -3.21 -3.20
N HIS A 134 -5.59 -3.27 -4.24
CA HIS A 134 -6.51 -2.18 -4.65
C HIS A 134 -7.93 -2.65 -4.91
N GLN A 135 -8.28 -3.87 -4.50
CA GLN A 135 -9.63 -4.39 -4.61
C GLN A 135 -10.39 -4.18 -3.29
N PRO A 136 -11.73 -4.00 -3.35
CA PRO A 136 -12.55 -4.01 -2.15
C PRO A 136 -12.34 -5.32 -1.38
N ARG A 137 -12.00 -5.22 -0.10
CA ARG A 137 -11.89 -6.39 0.78
C ARG A 137 -13.25 -6.95 1.06
N ILE A 138 -13.36 -8.27 1.12
CA ILE A 138 -14.64 -8.93 1.39
C ILE A 138 -15.22 -8.49 2.73
N GLY A 139 -14.40 -8.37 3.78
CA GLY A 139 -14.89 -7.88 5.08
C GLY A 139 -15.54 -6.49 4.99
N HIS A 140 -14.96 -5.59 4.19
CA HIS A 140 -15.49 -4.24 4.00
C HIS A 140 -16.74 -4.21 3.10
N GLU A 141 -16.72 -4.96 1.99
CA GLU A 141 -17.89 -5.12 1.12
C GLU A 141 -19.07 -5.73 1.87
N VAL A 142 -18.85 -6.80 2.65
CA VAL A 142 -19.88 -7.42 3.49
C VAL A 142 -20.45 -6.42 4.49
N SER A 143 -19.62 -5.61 5.15
CA SER A 143 -20.09 -4.54 6.05
C SER A 143 -20.94 -3.48 5.32
N HIS A 144 -20.56 -3.09 4.10
CA HIS A 144 -21.34 -2.14 3.31
C HIS A 144 -22.62 -2.75 2.72
N GLU A 145 -22.61 -4.03 2.35
CA GLU A 145 -23.81 -4.76 1.95
C GLU A 145 -24.78 -4.80 3.15
N MET A 146 -24.27 -5.10 4.35
CA MET A 146 -24.98 -5.01 5.62
C MET A 146 -25.42 -3.59 5.99
N ALA A 147 -24.89 -2.50 5.41
CA ALA A 147 -25.42 -1.16 5.70
C ALA A 147 -26.77 -0.90 5.01
N SER A 148 -27.09 -1.67 3.96
CA SER A 148 -28.28 -1.50 3.12
C SER A 148 -29.21 -2.70 3.05
N ALA A 149 -28.79 -3.87 3.56
CA ALA A 149 -29.59 -5.09 3.59
C ALA A 149 -30.73 -5.04 4.62
N ASP A 150 -31.83 -5.72 4.34
CA ASP A 150 -32.91 -5.95 5.31
C ASP A 150 -32.75 -7.32 5.97
N GLU A 151 -32.27 -8.31 5.21
CA GLU A 151 -31.99 -9.65 5.69
C GLU A 151 -30.64 -10.15 5.20
N VAL A 152 -29.95 -10.88 6.08
CA VAL A 152 -28.64 -11.49 5.79
C VAL A 152 -28.65 -12.96 6.16
N ASP A 153 -28.36 -13.80 5.18
CA ASP A 153 -28.17 -15.23 5.34
C ASP A 153 -26.69 -15.57 5.16
N LEU A 154 -26.10 -16.20 6.18
CA LEU A 154 -24.72 -16.67 6.20
C LEU A 154 -24.69 -18.19 6.30
N ILE A 155 -24.03 -18.85 5.36
CA ILE A 155 -23.66 -20.26 5.47
C ILE A 155 -22.15 -20.37 5.47
N CYS A 156 -21.57 -20.89 6.55
CA CYS A 156 -20.13 -20.87 6.74
C CYS A 156 -19.62 -22.08 7.53
N ALA A 157 -18.61 -22.75 6.98
CA ALA A 157 -18.02 -23.94 7.58
C ALA A 157 -17.34 -23.65 8.92
N PHE A 158 -16.66 -22.50 9.06
CA PHE A 158 -16.08 -22.10 10.34
C PHE A 158 -16.21 -20.60 10.65
N ILE A 159 -16.44 -20.31 11.94
CA ILE A 159 -16.58 -18.94 12.45
C ILE A 159 -15.52 -18.69 13.54
N LYS A 160 -14.65 -17.71 13.33
CA LYS A 160 -13.55 -17.36 14.24
C LYS A 160 -13.82 -16.03 14.93
N TRP A 161 -13.39 -15.91 16.20
CA TRP A 161 -13.57 -14.70 17.00
C TRP A 161 -13.03 -13.44 16.32
N HIS A 162 -11.81 -13.52 15.81
CA HIS A 162 -11.15 -12.39 15.15
C HIS A 162 -11.79 -12.00 13.82
N GLY A 163 -12.51 -12.92 13.15
CA GLY A 163 -13.28 -12.63 11.95
C GLY A 163 -14.58 -11.89 12.27
N LEU A 164 -15.31 -12.37 13.29
CA LEU A 164 -16.56 -11.73 13.74
C LEU A 164 -16.36 -10.27 14.15
N ARG A 165 -15.28 -9.97 14.90
CA ARG A 165 -14.98 -8.60 15.36
C ARG A 165 -14.93 -7.55 14.24
N ILE A 166 -14.58 -7.96 13.02
CA ILE A 166 -14.47 -7.05 11.87
C ILE A 166 -15.84 -6.57 11.40
N ILE A 167 -16.86 -7.42 11.50
CA ILE A 167 -18.22 -7.15 10.98
C ILE A 167 -19.26 -6.95 12.09
N GLU A 168 -18.88 -7.15 13.35
CA GLU A 168 -19.74 -6.98 14.52
C GLU A 168 -20.46 -5.60 14.57
N PRO A 169 -19.81 -4.46 14.26
CA PRO A 169 -20.50 -3.18 14.19
C PRO A 169 -21.64 -3.16 13.17
N ALA A 170 -21.42 -3.76 11.99
CA ALA A 170 -22.41 -3.79 10.91
C ALA A 170 -23.61 -4.70 11.25
N ILE A 171 -23.35 -5.84 11.92
CA ILE A 171 -24.42 -6.72 12.44
C ILE A 171 -25.25 -5.98 13.50
N THR A 172 -24.57 -5.28 14.42
CA THR A 172 -25.23 -4.52 15.48
C THR A 172 -26.17 -3.45 14.91
N GLU A 173 -25.69 -2.69 13.93
CA GLU A 173 -26.48 -1.65 13.25
C GLU A 173 -27.64 -2.25 12.45
N LEU A 174 -27.42 -3.38 11.78
CA LEU A 174 -28.47 -4.10 11.05
C LEU A 174 -29.60 -4.57 11.94
N VAL A 175 -29.27 -5.19 13.08
CA VAL A 175 -30.30 -5.65 14.02
C VAL A 175 -31.00 -4.46 14.69
N ALA A 176 -30.26 -3.38 15.00
CA ALA A 176 -30.83 -2.17 15.59
C ALA A 176 -31.87 -1.49 14.69
N ARG A 177 -31.75 -1.58 13.35
CA ARG A 177 -32.75 -1.10 12.40
C ARG A 177 -33.89 -2.10 12.11
N GLY A 178 -33.93 -3.23 12.81
CA GLY A 178 -34.95 -4.27 12.66
C GLY A 178 -34.67 -5.29 11.56
N GLY A 179 -33.44 -5.34 11.03
CA GLY A 179 -33.02 -6.35 10.06
C GLY A 179 -32.78 -7.72 10.71
N ARG A 180 -32.76 -8.77 9.89
CA ARG A 180 -32.63 -10.17 10.35
C ARG A 180 -31.31 -10.79 9.90
N VAL A 181 -30.64 -11.53 10.81
CA VAL A 181 -29.41 -12.30 10.50
C VAL A 181 -29.62 -13.77 10.80
N ARG A 182 -29.42 -14.64 9.80
CA ARG A 182 -29.51 -16.09 9.91
C ARG A 182 -28.16 -16.73 9.60
N VAL A 183 -27.69 -17.60 10.47
CA VAL A 183 -26.36 -18.23 10.37
C VAL A 183 -26.48 -19.75 10.42
N ILE A 184 -25.95 -20.43 9.41
CA ILE A 184 -25.77 -21.88 9.39
C ILE A 184 -24.28 -22.19 9.51
N THR A 185 -23.91 -23.05 10.46
CA THR A 185 -22.53 -23.51 10.63
C THR A 185 -22.43 -24.97 11.09
N THR A 186 -21.22 -25.47 11.29
CA THR A 186 -20.95 -26.86 11.70
C THR A 186 -19.79 -26.95 12.70
N THR A 187 -19.73 -28.03 13.46
CA THR A 187 -18.60 -28.39 14.34
C THR A 187 -17.49 -29.16 13.62
N TYR A 188 -17.68 -29.47 12.34
CA TYR A 188 -16.72 -30.17 11.48
C TYR A 188 -15.30 -29.52 11.55
N MET A 189 -14.26 -30.31 11.83
CA MET A 189 -12.84 -29.93 12.07
C MET A 189 -12.53 -29.13 13.34
N GLY A 190 -13.49 -28.87 14.25
CA GLY A 190 -13.21 -28.16 15.50
C GLY A 190 -12.70 -26.72 15.31
N ALA A 191 -12.91 -26.14 14.12
CA ALA A 191 -12.35 -24.86 13.73
C ALA A 191 -13.19 -23.66 14.24
N THR A 192 -14.49 -23.81 14.48
CA THR A 192 -15.31 -22.70 15.01
C THR A 192 -14.94 -22.34 16.45
N ASP A 193 -14.89 -21.04 16.76
CA ASP A 193 -14.67 -20.54 18.12
C ASP A 193 -16.03 -20.37 18.83
N GLN A 194 -16.26 -21.08 19.92
CA GLN A 194 -17.49 -20.98 20.72
C GLN A 194 -17.84 -19.53 21.09
N ARG A 195 -16.85 -18.76 21.55
CA ARG A 195 -17.02 -17.33 21.92
C ARG A 195 -17.62 -16.50 20.78
N ALA A 196 -17.33 -16.84 19.52
CA ALA A 196 -17.87 -16.13 18.36
C ALA A 196 -19.35 -16.45 18.12
N LEU A 197 -19.78 -17.70 18.32
CA LEU A 197 -21.19 -18.06 18.23
C LEU A 197 -22.00 -17.45 19.37
N ASP A 198 -21.46 -17.47 20.59
CA ASP A 198 -22.11 -16.84 21.75
C ASP A 198 -22.37 -15.36 21.48
N ARG A 199 -21.36 -14.66 20.95
CA ARG A 199 -21.49 -13.24 20.63
C ARG A 199 -22.47 -12.97 19.48
N LEU A 200 -22.52 -13.81 18.45
CA LEU A 200 -23.51 -13.67 17.38
C LEU A 200 -24.94 -13.81 17.91
N ALA A 201 -25.18 -14.77 18.81
CA ALA A 201 -26.48 -14.95 19.45
C ALA A 201 -26.85 -13.76 20.33
N GLU A 202 -25.90 -13.22 21.12
CA GLU A 202 -26.10 -11.99 21.90
C GLU A 202 -26.47 -10.77 21.05
N LEU A 203 -25.93 -10.69 19.83
CA LEU A 203 -26.25 -9.62 18.88
C LEU A 203 -27.63 -9.78 18.23
N GLY A 204 -28.32 -10.89 18.46
CA GLY A 204 -29.66 -11.17 17.92
C GLY A 204 -29.68 -11.99 16.63
N ALA A 205 -28.57 -12.65 16.25
CA ALA A 205 -28.55 -13.55 15.11
C ALA A 205 -29.23 -14.90 15.45
N GLU A 206 -29.99 -15.44 14.50
CA GLU A 206 -30.52 -16.81 14.59
C GLU A 206 -29.46 -17.78 14.07
N ILE A 207 -29.04 -18.74 14.90
CA ILE A 207 -27.94 -19.63 14.58
C ILE A 207 -28.43 -21.08 14.56
N LYS A 208 -28.08 -21.81 13.51
CA LYS A 208 -28.20 -23.26 13.43
C LYS A 208 -26.83 -23.93 13.25
N VAL A 209 -26.58 -24.99 14.00
CA VAL A 209 -25.33 -25.74 14.02
C VAL A 209 -25.61 -27.20 13.67
N SER A 210 -24.86 -27.75 12.71
CA SER A 210 -24.80 -29.20 12.53
C SER A 210 -23.67 -29.79 13.37
N TYR A 211 -24.04 -30.73 14.24
CA TYR A 211 -23.13 -31.48 15.10
C TYR A 211 -22.71 -32.83 14.49
N GLU A 212 -23.25 -33.20 13.32
CA GLU A 212 -23.07 -34.52 12.72
C GLU A 212 -21.82 -34.57 11.83
N THR A 213 -20.89 -35.50 12.09
CA THR A 213 -19.55 -35.50 11.49
C THR A 213 -19.37 -36.48 10.31
N ARG A 214 -20.35 -37.33 10.01
CA ARG A 214 -20.17 -38.51 9.13
C ARG A 214 -20.96 -38.51 7.81
N THR A 215 -22.05 -37.76 7.70
CA THR A 215 -23.05 -37.91 6.61
C THR A 215 -23.13 -36.71 5.67
N THR A 216 -22.98 -35.47 6.16
CA THR A 216 -23.03 -34.24 5.35
C THR A 216 -21.86 -33.30 5.70
N ARG A 217 -20.88 -33.20 4.80
CA ARG A 217 -19.74 -32.28 4.98
C ARG A 217 -20.12 -30.89 4.50
N LEU A 218 -20.72 -30.07 5.38
CA LEU A 218 -21.00 -28.67 5.06
C LEU A 218 -19.69 -27.88 4.96
N HIS A 219 -19.23 -27.64 3.73
CA HIS A 219 -18.11 -26.75 3.40
C HIS A 219 -18.52 -25.53 2.59
N ALA A 220 -19.82 -25.23 2.56
CA ALA A 220 -20.31 -24.03 1.89
C ALA A 220 -19.88 -22.77 2.63
N LYS A 221 -19.59 -21.73 1.86
CA LYS A 221 -19.12 -20.43 2.33
C LYS A 221 -19.76 -19.39 1.46
N ALA A 222 -20.84 -18.84 1.96
CA ALA A 222 -21.59 -17.89 1.20
C ALA A 222 -22.40 -16.93 2.06
N TRP A 223 -22.60 -15.76 1.49
CA TRP A 223 -23.40 -14.68 2.04
C TRP A 223 -24.50 -14.35 1.05
N LEU A 224 -25.69 -14.05 1.56
CA LEU A 224 -26.79 -13.53 0.78
C LEU A 224 -27.39 -12.32 1.48
N PHE A 225 -27.49 -11.22 0.75
CA PHE A 225 -27.98 -9.94 1.22
C PHE A 225 -29.25 -9.58 0.45
N ARG A 226 -30.39 -9.62 1.14
CA ARG A 226 -31.69 -9.26 0.56
C ARG A 226 -32.08 -7.84 0.93
N ARG A 227 -32.73 -7.17 -0.01
CA ARG A 227 -33.27 -5.82 0.15
C ARG A 227 -34.71 -5.77 -0.33
N ASN A 228 -35.55 -5.07 0.41
CA ASN A 228 -36.97 -4.91 0.09
C ASN A 228 -37.22 -4.13 -1.22
N ASN A 229 -36.20 -3.45 -1.76
CA ASN A 229 -36.26 -2.78 -3.05
C ASN A 229 -36.05 -3.70 -4.27
N GLY A 230 -35.97 -5.02 -4.06
CA GLY A 230 -35.81 -6.02 -5.12
C GLY A 230 -34.38 -6.26 -5.59
N THR A 231 -33.38 -5.66 -4.93
CA THR A 231 -31.96 -5.90 -5.25
C THR A 231 -31.33 -6.90 -4.29
N THR A 232 -30.99 -8.09 -4.79
CA THR A 232 -30.38 -9.17 -4.02
C THR A 232 -28.98 -9.47 -4.53
N THR A 233 -28.04 -9.60 -3.59
CA THR A 233 -26.63 -9.85 -3.88
C THR A 233 -26.15 -11.04 -3.06
N ALA A 234 -25.34 -11.89 -3.68
CA ALA A 234 -24.75 -13.05 -3.02
C ALA A 234 -23.23 -13.08 -3.22
N TYR A 235 -22.51 -13.67 -2.27
CA TYR A 235 -21.09 -13.92 -2.36
C TYR A 235 -20.89 -15.41 -2.15
N VAL A 236 -20.24 -16.08 -3.10
CA VAL A 236 -19.95 -17.52 -3.03
C VAL A 236 -18.47 -17.72 -3.28
N GLY A 237 -17.78 -18.43 -2.39
CA GLY A 237 -16.35 -18.58 -2.54
C GLY A 237 -15.66 -19.43 -1.49
N SER A 238 -14.41 -19.09 -1.24
CA SER A 238 -13.55 -19.76 -0.26
C SER A 238 -13.49 -19.03 1.10
N SER A 239 -14.12 -17.84 1.22
CA SER A 239 -14.03 -17.04 2.43
C SER A 239 -14.98 -17.48 3.55
N ASN A 240 -14.40 -17.99 4.63
CA ASN A 240 -15.11 -18.19 5.89
C ASN A 240 -15.22 -16.90 6.73
N LEU A 241 -15.99 -16.93 7.81
CA LEU A 241 -16.02 -15.84 8.80
C LEU A 241 -14.77 -15.91 9.70
N SER A 242 -13.62 -15.62 9.12
CA SER A 242 -12.33 -15.56 9.79
C SER A 242 -11.52 -14.38 9.28
N LYS A 243 -10.59 -13.91 10.09
CA LYS A 243 -9.70 -12.81 9.70
C LYS A 243 -8.93 -13.13 8.42
N ALA A 244 -8.38 -14.34 8.34
CA ALA A 244 -7.66 -14.80 7.16
C ALA A 244 -8.55 -14.69 5.92
N ALA A 245 -9.76 -15.22 5.97
CA ALA A 245 -10.65 -15.21 4.81
C ALA A 245 -11.26 -13.84 4.43
N LEU A 246 -11.48 -12.96 5.41
CA LEU A 246 -12.09 -11.65 5.15
C LEU A 246 -11.06 -10.57 4.78
N VAL A 247 -9.79 -10.77 5.13
CA VAL A 247 -8.75 -9.73 5.05
C VAL A 247 -7.39 -10.25 4.51
N ASP A 248 -6.92 -11.44 4.87
CA ASP A 248 -5.48 -11.83 4.72
C ASP A 248 -5.20 -12.88 3.63
N GLY A 249 -6.22 -13.64 3.26
CA GLY A 249 -6.12 -14.82 2.43
C GLY A 249 -6.31 -14.49 0.96
N VAL A 250 -5.60 -15.23 0.11
CA VAL A 250 -5.91 -15.32 -1.32
C VAL A 250 -7.19 -16.13 -1.45
N GLU A 251 -8.31 -15.44 -1.33
CA GLU A 251 -9.64 -16.02 -1.37
C GLU A 251 -10.29 -15.69 -2.70
N TRP A 252 -11.06 -16.60 -3.26
CA TRP A 252 -11.78 -16.34 -4.49
C TRP A 252 -13.26 -16.29 -4.16
N ASN A 253 -13.85 -15.11 -4.28
CA ASN A 253 -15.27 -14.94 -4.01
C ASN A 253 -15.94 -14.32 -5.22
N VAL A 254 -16.92 -15.02 -5.75
CA VAL A 254 -17.76 -14.50 -6.82
C VAL A 254 -18.93 -13.81 -6.16
N ARG A 255 -19.00 -12.50 -6.36
CA ARG A 255 -20.18 -11.71 -6.10
C ARG A 255 -21.14 -11.86 -7.26
N ILE A 256 -22.39 -12.14 -6.95
CA ILE A 256 -23.49 -12.36 -7.88
C ILE A 256 -24.57 -11.33 -7.58
N SER A 257 -25.15 -10.74 -8.63
CA SER A 257 -26.28 -9.82 -8.53
C SER A 257 -27.47 -10.40 -9.28
N ASN A 258 -28.66 -10.30 -8.69
CA ASN A 258 -29.89 -10.73 -9.37
C ASN A 258 -30.20 -9.91 -10.64
N LEU A 259 -29.66 -8.69 -10.76
CA LEU A 259 -29.83 -7.86 -11.95
C LEU A 259 -29.04 -8.36 -13.17
N GLU A 260 -27.97 -9.15 -12.95
CA GLU A 260 -27.20 -9.79 -14.03
C GLU A 260 -27.53 -11.27 -14.20
N GLN A 261 -27.72 -11.99 -13.09
CA GLN A 261 -27.88 -13.44 -13.06
C GLN A 261 -29.00 -13.85 -12.07
N PRO A 262 -30.28 -13.55 -12.39
CA PRO A 262 -31.39 -13.81 -11.47
C PRO A 262 -31.53 -15.30 -11.11
N HIS A 263 -31.44 -16.19 -12.10
CA HIS A 263 -31.55 -17.65 -11.92
C HIS A 263 -30.55 -18.25 -10.91
N VAL A 264 -29.35 -17.65 -10.79
CA VAL A 264 -28.32 -18.12 -9.84
C VAL A 264 -28.71 -17.75 -8.40
N ILE A 265 -29.28 -16.55 -8.21
CA ILE A 265 -29.76 -16.09 -6.91
C ILE A 265 -30.97 -16.93 -6.47
N ASP A 266 -31.92 -17.20 -7.36
CA ASP A 266 -33.10 -18.02 -7.06
C ASP A 266 -32.68 -19.43 -6.59
N THR A 267 -31.70 -20.02 -7.27
CA THR A 267 -31.13 -21.32 -6.89
C THR A 267 -30.45 -21.26 -5.52
N PHE A 268 -29.72 -20.18 -5.25
CA PHE A 268 -29.06 -19.97 -3.95
C PHE A 268 -30.09 -19.86 -2.81
N GLU A 269 -31.15 -19.07 -3.00
CA GLU A 269 -32.21 -18.88 -2.02
C GLU A 269 -32.92 -20.19 -1.69
N ALA A 270 -33.28 -20.96 -2.71
CA ALA A 270 -33.86 -22.30 -2.54
C ALA A 270 -32.91 -23.22 -1.75
N THR A 271 -31.64 -23.26 -2.13
CA THR A 271 -30.63 -24.11 -1.48
C THR A 271 -30.41 -23.73 -0.01
N PHE A 272 -30.33 -22.43 0.30
CA PHE A 272 -30.20 -21.97 1.69
C PHE A 272 -31.45 -22.32 2.51
N ALA A 273 -32.64 -22.16 1.93
CA ALA A 273 -33.90 -22.52 2.58
C ALA A 273 -33.97 -24.02 2.89
N ASP A 274 -33.48 -24.88 2.00
CA ASP A 274 -33.40 -26.32 2.23
C ASP A 274 -32.49 -26.63 3.44
N TYR A 275 -31.28 -26.08 3.49
CA TYR A 275 -30.39 -26.26 4.65
C TYR A 275 -30.96 -25.68 5.95
N TRP A 276 -31.61 -24.52 5.86
CA TRP A 276 -32.19 -23.87 7.03
C TRP A 276 -33.33 -24.71 7.65
N ASN A 277 -34.06 -25.47 6.84
CA ASN A 277 -35.18 -26.30 7.29
C ASN A 277 -34.82 -27.78 7.48
N ASP A 278 -33.59 -28.18 7.15
CA ASP A 278 -33.11 -29.54 7.38
C ASP A 278 -32.94 -29.82 8.88
N SER A 279 -33.46 -30.97 9.31
CA SER A 279 -33.33 -31.49 10.67
C SER A 279 -31.89 -31.71 11.14
N ALA A 280 -30.92 -31.83 10.23
CA ALA A 280 -29.50 -31.98 10.56
C ALA A 280 -28.86 -30.69 11.11
N PHE A 281 -29.54 -29.55 11.00
CA PHE A 281 -29.10 -28.26 11.55
C PHE A 281 -30.00 -27.84 12.71
N GLU A 282 -29.48 -27.99 13.92
CA GLU A 282 -30.19 -27.70 15.17
C GLU A 282 -30.00 -26.23 15.58
N THR A 283 -31.03 -25.61 16.14
CA THR A 283 -30.92 -24.25 16.70
C THR A 283 -29.90 -24.23 17.84
N TYR A 284 -29.05 -23.20 17.88
CA TYR A 284 -28.06 -23.00 18.94
C TYR A 284 -28.50 -21.91 19.91
N ASP A 285 -28.58 -22.24 21.20
CA ASP A 285 -28.74 -21.29 22.29
C ASP A 285 -27.54 -21.38 23.26
N PRO A 286 -26.74 -20.31 23.43
CA PRO A 286 -25.61 -20.30 24.36
C PRO A 286 -25.96 -20.70 25.80
N ALA A 287 -27.20 -20.44 26.26
CA ALA A 287 -27.62 -20.78 27.62
C ALA A 287 -27.76 -22.29 27.85
N THR A 288 -28.04 -23.07 26.79
CA THR A 288 -28.34 -24.51 26.90
C THR A 288 -27.33 -25.40 26.18
N ASP A 289 -26.77 -24.95 25.05
CA ASP A 289 -25.96 -25.77 24.14
C ASP A 289 -24.44 -25.53 24.26
N ALA A 290 -24.00 -24.52 25.02
CA ALA A 290 -22.60 -24.13 25.14
C ALA A 290 -21.64 -25.27 25.51
N GLU A 291 -22.06 -26.18 26.41
CA GLU A 291 -21.21 -27.30 26.82
C GLU A 291 -21.18 -28.42 25.76
N ARG A 292 -22.31 -28.69 25.12
CA ARG A 292 -22.41 -29.65 24.00
C ARG A 292 -21.51 -29.24 22.84
N LEU A 293 -21.53 -27.95 22.48
CA LEU A 293 -20.67 -27.38 21.45
C LEU A 293 -19.19 -27.50 21.81
N ARG A 294 -18.82 -27.20 23.07
CA ARG A 294 -17.44 -27.28 23.55
C ARG A 294 -16.86 -28.69 23.45
N ILE A 295 -17.66 -29.71 23.80
CA ILE A 295 -17.27 -31.12 23.70
C ILE A 295 -17.06 -31.50 22.22
N ALA A 296 -18.00 -31.14 21.35
CA ALA A 296 -17.92 -31.44 19.93
C ALA A 296 -16.67 -30.82 19.24
N LEU A 297 -16.30 -29.58 19.60
CA LEU A 297 -15.13 -28.91 19.02
C LEU A 297 -13.77 -29.44 19.52
N ARG A 298 -13.71 -30.03 20.73
CA ARG A 298 -12.47 -30.59 21.30
C ARG A 298 -12.09 -31.94 20.70
N GLY A 299 -13.07 -32.75 20.28
CA GLY A 299 -12.83 -34.08 19.71
C GLY A 299 -12.03 -34.06 18.39
N GLU A 300 -11.95 -32.92 17.71
CA GLU A 300 -11.43 -32.78 16.34
C GLU A 300 -10.05 -32.08 16.25
N ARG A 301 -9.43 -31.66 17.37
CA ARG A 301 -8.22 -30.79 17.39
C ARG A 301 -6.86 -31.50 17.58
N ALA A 302 -6.73 -32.81 17.32
CA ALA A 302 -5.47 -33.53 17.53
C ALA A 302 -4.63 -33.68 16.24
N ASP A 303 -3.33 -33.37 16.38
CA ASP A 303 -2.18 -33.48 15.46
C ASP A 303 -1.95 -32.37 14.40
N ASP A 304 -0.90 -31.57 14.61
CA ASP A 304 0.04 -31.17 13.54
C ASP A 304 1.34 -30.56 14.12
N ALA A 305 2.49 -31.06 13.65
CA ALA A 305 3.84 -30.57 13.96
C ALA A 305 4.54 -30.15 12.65
N PRO A 306 5.19 -28.97 12.57
CA PRO A 306 5.84 -28.55 11.33
C PRO A 306 7.28 -29.09 11.23
N THR A 307 7.63 -29.56 10.03
CA THR A 307 8.97 -30.03 9.64
C THR A 307 9.67 -28.93 8.85
N GLU A 308 10.91 -28.57 9.21
CA GLU A 308 11.73 -27.60 8.46
C GLU A 308 12.41 -28.24 7.23
N ILE A 309 12.38 -27.54 6.08
CA ILE A 309 13.07 -27.92 4.84
C ILE A 309 14.24 -26.97 4.58
N ALA A 310 15.40 -27.54 4.22
CA ALA A 310 16.64 -26.85 3.90
C ALA A 310 16.80 -26.48 2.41
N ASN A 311 17.65 -25.46 2.17
CA ASN A 311 18.24 -24.99 0.91
C ASN A 311 17.29 -24.34 -0.13
N LEU A 312 16.89 -23.09 0.14
CA LEU A 312 16.35 -22.17 -0.87
C LEU A 312 17.39 -21.10 -1.25
N ASP A 313 17.54 -20.86 -2.55
CA ASP A 313 18.26 -19.71 -3.11
C ASP A 313 17.65 -18.41 -2.57
N VAL A 314 18.43 -17.64 -1.79
CA VAL A 314 17.95 -16.42 -1.14
C VAL A 314 17.86 -15.29 -2.17
N ARG A 315 16.61 -14.96 -2.56
CA ARG A 315 16.26 -13.83 -3.42
C ARG A 315 15.72 -12.67 -2.58
N PRO A 316 16.07 -11.41 -2.91
CA PRO A 316 15.49 -10.26 -2.24
C PRO A 316 13.98 -10.22 -2.47
N PHE A 317 13.23 -9.86 -1.43
CA PHE A 317 11.88 -9.36 -1.60
C PHE A 317 11.91 -8.02 -2.35
N PRO A 318 10.86 -7.65 -3.13
CA PRO A 318 10.86 -6.36 -3.84
C PRO A 318 11.19 -5.11 -2.98
N TYR A 319 10.74 -5.00 -1.73
CA TYR A 319 11.16 -3.87 -0.88
C TYR A 319 12.66 -3.90 -0.53
N GLN A 320 13.24 -5.10 -0.31
CA GLN A 320 14.69 -5.26 -0.13
C GLN A 320 15.44 -4.93 -1.42
N GLN A 321 14.82 -5.22 -2.58
CA GLN A 321 15.34 -4.81 -3.87
C GLN A 321 15.35 -3.29 -4.01
N GLU A 322 14.30 -2.58 -3.56
CA GLU A 322 14.25 -1.12 -3.51
C GLU A 322 15.38 -0.55 -2.64
N VAL A 323 15.59 -1.10 -1.42
CA VAL A 323 16.73 -0.68 -0.58
C VAL A 323 18.08 -0.89 -1.25
N LEU A 324 18.24 -2.00 -1.96
CA LEU A 324 19.48 -2.27 -2.68
C LEU A 324 19.65 -1.35 -3.89
N ASP A 325 18.56 -0.96 -4.56
CA ASP A 325 18.58 -0.02 -5.68
C ASP A 325 18.88 1.42 -5.21
N ASP A 326 18.37 1.81 -4.05
CA ASP A 326 18.69 3.08 -3.38
C ASP A 326 20.18 3.13 -2.99
N LEU A 327 20.71 2.04 -2.40
CA LEU A 327 22.14 1.91 -2.09
C LEU A 327 23.02 2.00 -3.36
N ASP A 328 22.57 1.42 -4.47
CA ASP A 328 23.25 1.56 -5.75
C ASP A 328 23.17 3.02 -6.27
N ALA A 329 22.05 3.71 -6.10
CA ALA A 329 21.90 5.13 -6.46
C ALA A 329 22.85 6.02 -5.65
N GLU A 330 22.90 5.84 -4.33
CA GLU A 330 23.85 6.54 -3.44
C GLU A 330 25.29 6.44 -3.96
N ARG A 331 25.71 5.24 -4.36
CA ARG A 331 27.10 5.00 -4.76
C ARG A 331 27.40 5.41 -6.20
N LEU A 332 26.50 5.11 -7.12
CA LEU A 332 26.74 5.26 -8.56
C LEU A 332 26.27 6.61 -9.12
N VAL A 333 25.24 7.23 -8.51
CA VAL A 333 24.73 8.55 -8.91
C VAL A 333 25.35 9.65 -8.05
N HIS A 334 25.36 9.46 -6.73
CA HIS A 334 25.79 10.51 -5.79
C HIS A 334 27.25 10.39 -5.34
N GLY A 335 27.89 9.23 -5.58
CA GLY A 335 29.26 8.97 -5.15
C GLY A 335 29.42 8.77 -3.63
N ARG A 336 28.32 8.52 -2.91
CA ARG A 336 28.27 8.33 -1.46
C ARG A 336 28.40 6.85 -1.11
N TRP A 337 29.52 6.49 -0.48
CA TRP A 337 29.85 5.11 -0.10
C TRP A 337 29.71 4.81 1.40
N ARG A 338 29.29 5.81 2.17
CA ARG A 338 28.93 5.70 3.58
C ARG A 338 27.42 5.82 3.65
N ASN A 339 26.72 4.73 3.93
CA ASN A 339 25.26 4.68 3.84
C ASN A 339 24.63 4.17 5.14
N LEU A 340 23.55 4.83 5.58
CA LEU A 340 22.74 4.41 6.72
C LEU A 340 21.41 3.84 6.22
N VAL A 341 21.18 2.56 6.51
CA VAL A 341 19.95 1.86 6.19
C VAL A 341 19.10 1.75 7.45
N VAL A 342 17.95 2.42 7.40
CA VAL A 342 16.95 2.42 8.46
C VAL A 342 15.83 1.46 8.06
N MET A 343 15.69 0.35 8.77
CA MET A 343 14.59 -0.60 8.51
C MET A 343 13.97 -1.06 9.82
N ALA A 344 12.64 -1.20 9.83
CA ALA A 344 11.91 -1.70 10.99
C ALA A 344 12.46 -3.06 11.45
N THR A 345 12.41 -3.32 12.76
CA THR A 345 12.88 -4.59 13.32
C THR A 345 12.09 -5.77 12.75
N GLY A 346 12.78 -6.85 12.36
CA GLY A 346 12.13 -8.04 11.78
C GLY A 346 12.01 -8.02 10.25
N THR A 347 12.38 -6.93 9.57
CA THR A 347 12.29 -6.80 8.10
C THR A 347 13.51 -7.31 7.32
N GLY A 348 14.43 -8.02 7.99
CA GLY A 348 15.59 -8.61 7.35
C GLY A 348 16.75 -7.65 7.05
N LYS A 349 17.06 -6.69 7.95
CA LYS A 349 18.25 -5.81 7.87
C LYS A 349 19.53 -6.56 7.48
N THR A 350 19.78 -7.68 8.14
CA THR A 350 20.92 -8.56 7.89
C THR A 350 20.89 -9.22 6.51
N VAL A 351 19.70 -9.54 5.99
CA VAL A 351 19.53 -10.11 4.64
C VAL A 351 19.94 -9.07 3.59
N VAL A 352 19.47 -7.83 3.73
CA VAL A 352 19.84 -6.72 2.84
C VAL A 352 21.36 -6.51 2.85
N ALA A 353 21.97 -6.44 4.03
CA ALA A 353 23.41 -6.29 4.18
C ALA A 353 24.21 -7.41 3.50
N ALA A 354 23.75 -8.67 3.62
CA ALA A 354 24.37 -9.80 2.96
C ALA A 354 24.21 -9.78 1.44
N LEU A 355 23.02 -9.41 0.95
CA LEU A 355 22.73 -9.27 -0.48
C LEU A 355 23.54 -8.13 -1.11
N ASP A 356 23.69 -7.02 -0.40
CA ASP A 356 24.51 -5.87 -0.79
C ASP A 356 25.99 -6.26 -0.92
N TYR A 357 26.55 -6.90 0.11
CA TYR A 357 27.91 -7.44 0.05
C TYR A 357 28.08 -8.41 -1.13
N ARG A 358 27.12 -9.32 -1.36
CA ARG A 358 27.14 -10.25 -2.50
C ARG A 358 27.18 -9.52 -3.85
N ARG A 359 26.40 -8.45 -4.01
CA ARG A 359 26.40 -7.62 -5.23
C ARG A 359 27.75 -6.94 -5.45
N LEU A 360 28.24 -6.26 -4.42
CA LEU A 360 29.52 -5.54 -4.48
C LEU A 360 30.70 -6.49 -4.74
N ARG A 361 30.68 -7.69 -4.13
CA ARG A 361 31.71 -8.71 -4.35
C ARG A 361 31.69 -9.23 -5.79
N ARG A 362 30.50 -9.54 -6.32
CA ARG A 362 30.34 -9.95 -7.73
C ARG A 362 30.77 -8.87 -8.72
N ALA A 363 30.57 -7.60 -8.37
CA ALA A 363 31.04 -6.46 -9.16
C ALA A 363 32.55 -6.20 -9.03
N GLY A 364 33.30 -7.05 -8.31
CA GLY A 364 34.73 -6.86 -8.07
C GLY A 364 35.06 -5.62 -7.24
N ARG A 365 34.07 -5.11 -6.49
CA ARG A 365 34.25 -3.96 -5.63
C ARG A 365 34.83 -4.45 -4.31
N VAL A 366 34.15 -5.26 -3.50
CA VAL A 366 34.63 -5.65 -2.15
C VAL A 366 35.11 -7.10 -2.11
N ASP A 367 36.09 -7.42 -1.26
CA ASP A 367 36.52 -8.80 -1.00
C ASP A 367 36.74 -9.11 0.50
N SER A 368 36.82 -8.11 1.37
CA SER A 368 36.88 -8.28 2.84
C SER A 368 35.72 -7.61 3.58
N LEU A 369 35.30 -8.18 4.72
CA LEU A 369 34.12 -7.77 5.49
C LEU A 369 34.40 -7.74 6.99
N LEU A 370 34.03 -6.65 7.66
CA LEU A 370 33.89 -6.60 9.12
C LEU A 370 32.44 -6.28 9.50
N PHE A 371 31.77 -7.21 10.17
CA PHE A 371 30.43 -7.03 10.73
C PHE A 371 30.54 -6.79 12.25
N VAL A 372 30.03 -5.66 12.71
CA VAL A 372 30.09 -5.21 14.11
C VAL A 372 28.70 -5.19 14.72
N ALA A 373 28.54 -5.80 15.89
CA ALA A 373 27.33 -5.71 16.70
C ALA A 373 27.67 -5.74 18.19
N HIS A 374 26.74 -5.33 19.05
CA HIS A 374 26.96 -5.28 20.50
C HIS A 374 26.75 -6.63 21.22
N GLN A 375 25.99 -7.57 20.64
CA GLN A 375 25.67 -8.88 21.24
C GLN A 375 26.21 -10.06 20.44
N GLU A 376 26.69 -11.09 21.16
CA GLU A 376 27.16 -12.34 20.57
C GLU A 376 26.09 -13.08 19.77
N GLN A 377 24.85 -13.13 20.27
CA GLN A 377 23.75 -13.82 19.60
C GLN A 377 23.47 -13.22 18.22
N ILE A 378 23.47 -11.89 18.11
CA ILE A 378 23.29 -11.17 16.84
C ILE A 378 24.43 -11.51 15.86
N LEU A 379 25.68 -11.55 16.34
CA LEU A 379 26.83 -11.91 15.50
C LEU A 379 26.72 -13.33 14.92
N ARG A 380 26.33 -14.30 15.75
CA ARG A 380 26.16 -15.70 15.31
C ARG A 380 25.01 -15.84 14.31
N GLN A 381 23.88 -15.16 14.56
CA GLN A 381 22.73 -15.14 13.64
C GLN A 381 23.10 -14.47 12.30
N SER A 382 23.77 -13.33 12.35
CA SER A 382 24.22 -12.61 11.14
C SER A 382 25.18 -13.43 10.31
N ARG A 383 26.15 -14.11 10.94
CA ARG A 383 27.05 -15.03 10.23
C ARG A 383 26.28 -16.15 9.52
N SER A 384 25.29 -16.75 10.18
CA SER A 384 24.46 -17.80 9.56
C SER A 384 23.73 -17.28 8.32
N MET A 385 23.13 -16.09 8.40
CA MET A 385 22.46 -15.45 7.27
C MET A 385 23.42 -15.18 6.10
N PHE A 386 24.61 -14.65 6.37
CA PHE A 386 25.62 -14.44 5.32
C PHE A 386 26.03 -15.76 4.65
N ARG A 387 26.19 -16.85 5.40
CA ARG A 387 26.49 -18.17 4.82
C ARG A 387 25.40 -18.64 3.86
N GLN A 388 24.13 -18.46 4.22
CA GLN A 388 22.99 -18.81 3.36
C GLN A 388 22.97 -17.96 2.09
N VAL A 389 23.09 -16.64 2.20
CA VAL A 389 23.06 -15.72 1.05
C VAL A 389 24.24 -15.93 0.10
N MET A 390 25.42 -16.22 0.65
CA MET A 390 26.63 -16.48 -0.13
C MET A 390 26.68 -17.89 -0.71
N GLY A 391 25.85 -18.82 -0.21
CA GLY A 391 25.90 -20.23 -0.57
C GLY A 391 27.20 -20.92 -0.12
N ASP A 392 27.81 -20.42 0.97
CA ASP A 392 29.11 -20.86 1.47
C ASP A 392 29.04 -21.07 2.98
N GLY A 393 29.02 -22.34 3.42
CA GLY A 393 28.96 -22.72 4.83
C GLY A 393 30.20 -22.35 5.64
N THR A 394 31.32 -22.01 4.99
CA THR A 394 32.57 -21.62 5.63
C THR A 394 32.71 -20.11 5.81
N PHE A 395 31.78 -19.32 5.24
CA PHE A 395 31.85 -17.87 5.26
C PHE A 395 31.79 -17.29 6.69
N GLY A 396 32.75 -16.42 7.03
CA GLY A 396 32.77 -15.66 8.26
C GLY A 396 33.38 -16.38 9.47
N GLU A 397 34.18 -15.64 10.24
CA GLU A 397 34.79 -16.04 11.52
C GLU A 397 34.28 -15.11 12.65
N THR A 398 34.20 -15.60 13.89
CA THR A 398 33.70 -14.81 15.04
C THR A 398 34.85 -14.29 15.91
N PHE A 399 34.72 -13.05 16.40
CA PHE A 399 35.60 -12.45 17.41
C PHE A 399 34.77 -11.92 18.59
N VAL A 400 34.34 -12.84 19.43
CA VAL A 400 33.48 -12.60 20.60
C VAL A 400 33.55 -13.79 21.56
N GLY A 401 33.38 -13.58 22.86
CA GLY A 401 33.24 -14.68 23.83
C GLY A 401 34.48 -15.58 23.98
N GLY A 402 35.66 -15.13 23.56
CA GLY A 402 36.90 -15.92 23.56
C GLY A 402 37.27 -16.51 22.19
N ASP A 403 36.35 -16.54 21.22
CA ASP A 403 36.64 -16.91 19.84
C ASP A 403 37.60 -15.90 19.22
N ARG A 404 38.60 -16.37 18.46
CA ARG A 404 39.53 -15.53 17.68
C ARG A 404 39.61 -15.98 16.22
N PRO A 405 39.47 -15.05 15.26
CA PRO A 405 39.62 -15.37 13.85
C PRO A 405 41.08 -15.67 13.50
N GLN A 406 41.29 -16.59 12.57
CA GLN A 406 42.59 -16.97 12.01
C GLN A 406 42.85 -16.27 10.68
N GLY A 407 41.84 -16.21 9.81
CA GLY A 407 41.97 -15.66 8.46
C GLY A 407 41.77 -14.15 8.36
N TRP A 408 41.05 -13.54 9.33
CA TRP A 408 40.80 -12.08 9.42
C TRP A 408 40.20 -11.43 8.17
N LYS A 409 39.65 -12.22 7.22
CA LYS A 409 39.12 -11.71 5.95
C LYS A 409 37.63 -11.34 6.02
N HIS A 410 36.82 -12.20 6.65
CA HIS A 410 35.39 -11.98 6.88
C HIS A 410 35.12 -12.17 8.37
N VAL A 411 34.99 -11.09 9.13
CA VAL A 411 34.99 -11.14 10.59
C VAL A 411 33.67 -10.59 11.16
N PHE A 412 33.08 -11.33 12.10
CA PHE A 412 31.90 -10.95 12.87
C PHE A 412 32.31 -10.72 14.33
N ALA A 413 32.40 -9.46 14.76
CA ALA A 413 33.07 -9.09 16.00
C ALA A 413 32.22 -8.20 16.90
N SER A 414 32.37 -8.36 18.21
CA SER A 414 31.75 -7.45 19.17
C SER A 414 32.59 -6.19 19.37
N ILE A 415 31.93 -5.04 19.60
CA ILE A 415 32.64 -3.76 19.86
C ILE A 415 33.64 -3.88 21.02
N GLN A 416 33.28 -4.66 22.05
CA GLN A 416 34.12 -4.89 23.23
C GLN A 416 35.41 -5.66 22.89
N SER A 417 35.32 -6.63 21.98
CA SER A 417 36.47 -7.41 21.53
C SER A 417 37.37 -6.56 20.61
N LEU A 418 36.77 -5.77 19.71
CA LEU A 418 37.49 -4.89 18.78
C LEU A 418 38.24 -3.75 19.47
N HIS A 419 37.68 -3.20 20.55
CA HIS A 419 38.30 -2.07 21.27
C HIS A 419 39.69 -2.42 21.83
N ARG A 420 39.96 -3.69 22.13
CA ARG A 420 41.25 -4.15 22.69
C ARG A 420 42.23 -4.65 21.63
N GLN A 421 41.83 -4.62 20.37
CA GLN A 421 42.59 -5.18 19.26
C GLN A 421 43.11 -4.06 18.35
N GLU A 422 44.38 -4.14 17.96
CA GLU A 422 44.92 -3.33 16.86
C GLU A 422 44.47 -3.95 15.54
N ILE A 423 43.86 -3.11 14.70
CA ILE A 423 43.31 -3.48 13.39
C ILE A 423 43.83 -2.43 12.42
N ASP A 424 44.40 -2.89 11.31
CA ASP A 424 44.80 -2.01 10.21
C ASP A 424 43.57 -1.23 9.71
N PRO A 425 43.62 0.12 9.66
CA PRO A 425 42.55 0.96 9.14
C PRO A 425 41.96 0.51 7.81
N GLU A 426 42.75 -0.09 6.92
CA GLU A 426 42.35 -0.48 5.56
C GLU A 426 42.14 -2.00 5.41
N ALA A 427 42.14 -2.77 6.51
CA ALA A 427 41.98 -4.23 6.48
C ALA A 427 40.69 -4.73 5.80
N TYR A 428 39.63 -3.90 5.84
CA TYR A 428 38.29 -4.29 5.41
C TYR A 428 37.73 -3.35 4.35
N ASP A 429 37.37 -3.89 3.18
CA ASP A 429 36.72 -3.14 2.11
C ASP A 429 35.32 -2.67 2.50
N MET A 430 34.59 -3.51 3.25
CA MET A 430 33.25 -3.22 3.75
C MET A 430 33.18 -3.40 5.26
N VAL A 431 32.71 -2.36 5.94
CA VAL A 431 32.39 -2.41 7.38
C VAL A 431 30.88 -2.23 7.53
N ILE A 432 30.26 -3.18 8.21
CA ILE A 432 28.82 -3.18 8.50
C ILE A 432 28.67 -3.08 10.01
N VAL A 433 27.87 -2.13 10.47
CA VAL A 433 27.63 -1.92 11.90
C VAL A 433 26.13 -1.97 12.15
N ASP A 434 25.70 -3.00 12.89
CA ASP A 434 24.30 -3.17 13.28
C ASP A 434 23.98 -2.42 14.57
N GLU A 435 22.72 -1.99 14.69
CA GLU A 435 22.25 -1.05 15.71
C GLU A 435 23.12 0.23 15.78
N PHE A 436 23.29 0.87 14.61
CA PHE A 436 24.14 2.05 14.43
C PHE A 436 23.76 3.25 15.31
N HIS A 437 22.56 3.27 15.90
CA HIS A 437 22.18 4.32 16.86
C HIS A 437 23.11 4.38 18.10
N HIS A 438 23.95 3.35 18.34
CA HIS A 438 25.01 3.37 19.35
C HIS A 438 26.33 4.02 18.90
N ALA A 439 26.45 4.48 17.66
CA ALA A 439 27.72 4.95 17.07
C ALA A 439 28.39 6.11 17.83
N GLU A 440 27.63 6.88 18.58
CA GLU A 440 28.11 8.00 19.40
C GLU A 440 28.79 7.58 20.71
N ALA A 441 28.69 6.30 21.11
CA ALA A 441 29.38 5.81 22.28
C ALA A 441 30.91 5.89 22.06
N PRO A 442 31.72 6.27 23.07
CA PRO A 442 33.16 6.47 22.91
C PRO A 442 33.90 5.30 22.25
N THR A 443 33.47 4.08 22.53
CA THR A 443 34.05 2.86 21.96
C THR A 443 33.73 2.68 20.47
N TYR A 444 32.52 3.05 20.04
CA TYR A 444 32.12 3.05 18.63
C TYR A 444 32.81 4.17 17.86
N THR A 445 32.78 5.40 18.39
CA THR A 445 33.47 6.56 17.80
C THR A 445 34.95 6.25 17.56
N ALA A 446 35.66 5.72 18.56
CA ALA A 446 37.07 5.37 18.42
C ALA A 446 37.32 4.30 17.33
N LEU A 447 36.41 3.33 17.16
CA LEU A 447 36.51 2.34 16.10
C LEU A 447 36.26 2.94 14.72
N LEU A 448 35.20 3.74 14.58
CA LEU A 448 34.77 4.35 13.33
C LEU A 448 35.77 5.42 12.82
N GLU A 449 36.40 6.18 13.72
CA GLU A 449 37.46 7.12 13.38
C GLU A 449 38.75 6.41 12.94
N ARG A 450 39.02 5.22 13.48
CA ARG A 450 40.20 4.43 13.16
C ARG A 450 40.10 3.73 11.81
N LEU A 451 38.93 3.20 11.45
CA LEU A 451 38.74 2.42 10.23
C LEU A 451 38.52 3.31 8.99
N ARG A 452 39.04 2.90 7.84
CA ARG A 452 38.92 3.57 6.54
C ARG A 452 38.42 2.62 5.46
N PRO A 453 37.23 2.02 5.63
CA PRO A 453 36.70 1.10 4.63
C PRO A 453 36.27 1.84 3.36
N ARG A 454 36.27 1.14 2.22
CA ARG A 454 35.70 1.70 1.00
C ARG A 454 34.18 1.82 1.09
N VAL A 455 33.52 0.93 1.82
CA VAL A 455 32.07 0.92 2.05
C VAL A 455 31.79 0.87 3.55
N LEU A 456 31.06 1.84 4.07
CA LEU A 456 30.55 1.83 5.43
C LEU A 456 29.03 1.71 5.38
N LEU A 457 28.48 0.66 5.97
CA LEU A 457 27.04 0.42 6.03
C LEU A 457 26.58 0.41 7.49
N GLY A 458 25.82 1.42 7.89
CA GLY A 458 25.10 1.41 9.17
C GLY A 458 23.74 0.77 9.00
N LEU A 459 23.39 -0.17 9.87
CA LEU A 459 22.04 -0.73 9.96
C LEU A 459 21.42 -0.26 11.26
N THR A 460 20.22 0.32 11.19
CA THR A 460 19.49 0.70 12.40
C THR A 460 17.99 0.57 12.15
N ALA A 461 17.20 0.46 13.21
CA ALA A 461 15.77 0.72 13.10
C ALA A 461 15.45 2.21 13.22
N THR A 462 16.38 3.00 13.75
CA THR A 462 16.14 4.37 14.20
C THR A 462 17.41 5.23 14.04
N PRO A 463 17.40 6.31 13.26
CA PRO A 463 18.55 7.21 13.14
C PRO A 463 18.65 8.21 14.31
N GLU A 464 17.53 8.55 14.94
CA GLU A 464 17.45 9.52 16.04
C GLU A 464 17.60 8.84 17.41
N ARG A 465 18.37 9.45 18.31
CA ARG A 465 18.54 8.97 19.69
C ARG A 465 17.56 9.64 20.66
N SER A 466 17.24 8.92 21.74
CA SER A 466 16.39 9.41 22.83
C SER A 466 16.97 10.59 23.63
N ASP A 467 18.27 10.86 23.48
CA ASP A 467 18.98 12.01 24.08
C ASP A 467 19.14 13.19 23.12
N GLY A 468 18.55 13.13 21.91
CA GLY A 468 18.57 14.20 20.92
C GLY A 468 19.81 14.22 20.01
N GLY A 469 20.70 13.22 20.09
CA GLY A 469 21.82 13.06 19.15
C GLY A 469 21.37 12.44 17.81
N ASP A 470 22.02 12.85 16.71
CA ASP A 470 21.77 12.34 15.36
C ASP A 470 22.99 11.60 14.80
N VAL A 471 22.84 10.29 14.52
CA VAL A 471 23.92 9.46 13.97
C VAL A 471 24.16 9.68 12.47
N ARG A 472 23.28 10.44 11.79
CA ARG A 472 23.42 10.80 10.36
C ARG A 472 24.72 11.56 10.08
N ARG A 473 25.37 12.15 11.08
CA ARG A 473 26.68 12.82 10.93
C ARG A 473 27.78 11.91 10.36
N TRP A 474 27.69 10.60 10.59
CA TRP A 474 28.64 9.61 10.07
C TRP A 474 28.44 9.29 8.59
N PHE A 475 27.34 9.78 8.02
CA PHE A 475 26.85 9.52 6.68
C PHE A 475 26.52 10.83 5.97
N ASP A 476 27.37 11.85 6.11
CA ASP A 476 27.20 13.15 5.42
C ASP A 476 25.87 13.89 5.74
N GLY A 477 25.25 13.57 6.88
CA GLY A 477 24.04 14.25 7.37
C GLY A 477 22.72 13.67 6.87
N HIS A 478 22.69 12.51 6.20
CA HIS A 478 21.45 11.89 5.71
C HIS A 478 21.26 10.45 6.23
N ALA A 479 20.02 9.97 6.15
CA ALA A 479 19.73 8.53 6.16
C ALA A 479 19.56 8.10 4.70
N SER A 480 20.29 7.08 4.28
CA SER A 480 20.36 6.69 2.86
C SER A 480 19.12 5.94 2.40
N VAL A 481 18.48 5.17 3.30
CA VAL A 481 17.24 4.42 3.00
C VAL A 481 16.38 4.31 4.25
N GLU A 482 15.07 4.55 4.15
CA GLU A 482 14.10 4.32 5.23
C GLU A 482 12.97 3.40 4.74
N LEU A 483 12.86 2.19 5.30
CA LEU A 483 11.75 1.27 5.00
C LEU A 483 10.58 1.46 5.97
N HIS A 484 9.39 1.61 5.40
CA HIS A 484 8.14 1.77 6.15
C HIS A 484 7.56 0.43 6.64
N LEU A 485 7.02 0.43 7.86
CA LEU A 485 6.40 -0.73 8.53
C LEU A 485 5.34 -1.44 7.67
N TRP A 486 4.63 -0.67 6.84
CA TRP A 486 3.55 -1.10 5.98
C TRP A 486 3.88 -2.30 5.10
N GLU A 487 5.00 -2.25 4.40
CA GLU A 487 5.37 -3.22 3.36
C GLU A 487 5.73 -4.59 3.97
N ALA A 488 6.28 -4.56 5.19
CA ALA A 488 6.58 -5.77 5.94
C ALA A 488 5.31 -6.51 6.41
N LEU A 489 4.24 -5.76 6.71
CA LEU A 489 2.94 -6.31 7.07
C LEU A 489 2.20 -6.90 5.86
N GLU A 490 2.21 -6.22 4.71
CA GLU A 490 1.58 -6.72 3.47
C GLU A 490 2.11 -8.10 3.05
N ARG A 491 3.35 -8.42 3.43
CA ARG A 491 4.04 -9.65 3.02
C ARG A 491 4.11 -10.71 4.11
N GLN A 492 3.35 -10.51 5.21
CA GLN A 492 3.27 -11.44 6.35
C GLN A 492 4.65 -11.74 6.99
N LEU A 493 5.62 -10.83 6.83
CA LEU A 493 6.93 -10.93 7.51
C LEU A 493 6.83 -10.49 8.98
N LEU A 494 5.76 -9.78 9.30
CA LEU A 494 5.39 -9.34 10.64
C LEU A 494 3.98 -9.83 10.95
N ALA A 495 3.70 -10.08 12.23
CA ALA A 495 2.37 -10.35 12.71
C ALA A 495 1.49 -9.11 12.46
N PRO A 496 0.32 -9.27 11.83
CA PRO A 496 -0.61 -8.17 11.63
C PRO A 496 -1.10 -7.60 12.97
N PHE A 497 -1.54 -6.34 13.00
CA PHE A 497 -1.95 -5.67 14.23
C PHE A 497 -3.41 -5.17 14.22
N GLN A 498 -4.04 -5.13 15.38
CA GLN A 498 -5.32 -4.46 15.63
C GLN A 498 -5.06 -3.31 16.58
N TYR A 499 -5.21 -2.09 16.09
CA TYR A 499 -4.96 -0.87 16.83
C TYR A 499 -6.27 -0.26 17.29
N PHE A 500 -6.38 -0.01 18.59
CA PHE A 500 -7.52 0.66 19.21
C PHE A 500 -7.03 1.97 19.82
N GLY A 501 -7.35 3.09 19.16
CA GLY A 501 -7.17 4.43 19.70
C GLY A 501 -8.36 4.80 20.57
N LEU A 502 -8.15 4.79 21.87
CA LEU A 502 -9.16 5.01 22.90
C LEU A 502 -8.97 6.40 23.50
N HIS A 503 -10.07 7.08 23.80
CA HIS A 503 -10.06 8.38 24.44
C HIS A 503 -9.54 8.29 25.87
N ASP A 504 -8.62 9.17 26.18
CA ASP A 504 -8.09 9.41 27.54
C ASP A 504 -8.57 10.78 28.01
N ASP A 505 -9.19 10.84 29.19
CA ASP A 505 -9.71 12.10 29.77
C ASP A 505 -8.58 13.05 30.22
N VAL A 506 -7.32 12.61 30.18
CA VAL A 506 -6.16 13.41 30.56
C VAL A 506 -5.85 14.48 29.50
N ASP A 507 -5.91 15.75 29.92
CA ASP A 507 -5.49 16.90 29.09
C ASP A 507 -4.01 17.25 29.33
N LEU A 508 -3.20 17.07 28.30
CA LEU A 508 -1.78 17.42 28.24
C LEU A 508 -1.52 18.72 27.48
N ALA A 509 -2.55 19.44 27.02
CA ALA A 509 -2.36 20.65 26.20
C ALA A 509 -1.58 21.76 26.92
N ARG A 510 -1.60 21.75 28.26
CA ARG A 510 -0.94 22.74 29.13
C ARG A 510 0.38 22.27 29.75
N VAL A 511 0.76 21.01 29.54
CA VAL A 511 2.05 20.48 30.05
C VAL A 511 3.18 21.14 29.29
N ARG A 512 4.26 21.50 30.00
CA ARG A 512 5.38 22.23 29.42
C ARG A 512 6.03 21.45 28.26
N TRP A 513 6.23 22.16 27.16
CA TRP A 513 6.86 21.66 25.95
C TRP A 513 8.24 22.26 25.72
N LYS A 514 9.27 21.42 25.53
CA LYS A 514 10.64 21.84 25.18
C LYS A 514 10.94 21.47 23.73
N ARG A 515 11.35 22.45 22.92
CA ARG A 515 11.69 22.25 21.49
C ARG A 515 12.82 21.21 21.38
N GLY A 516 12.60 20.15 20.60
CA GLY A 516 13.55 19.05 20.40
C GLY A 516 13.59 17.98 21.50
N GLN A 517 12.87 18.16 22.62
CA GLN A 517 12.81 17.20 23.73
C GLN A 517 11.37 16.74 24.08
N GLY A 518 10.36 17.40 23.54
CA GLY A 518 8.95 17.09 23.77
C GLY A 518 8.45 17.55 25.14
N TYR A 519 7.56 16.77 25.73
CA TYR A 519 7.00 17.03 27.06
C TYR A 519 8.02 16.95 28.20
N ASP A 520 7.84 17.79 29.23
CA ASP A 520 8.61 17.67 30.47
C ASP A 520 8.24 16.38 31.24
N LYS A 521 9.21 15.48 31.42
CA LYS A 521 9.01 14.16 32.02
C LYS A 521 8.52 14.22 33.48
N ALA A 522 8.93 15.23 34.25
CA ALA A 522 8.52 15.35 35.65
C ALA A 522 7.07 15.82 35.78
N GLU A 523 6.64 16.77 34.94
CA GLU A 523 5.24 17.18 34.88
C GLU A 523 4.34 16.03 34.39
N LEU A 524 4.78 15.24 33.39
CA LEU A 524 4.04 14.05 32.95
C LEU A 524 3.88 13.00 34.05
N ASP A 525 4.94 12.72 34.81
CA ASP A 525 4.90 11.74 35.90
C ASP A 525 3.83 12.12 36.94
N GLY A 526 3.76 13.40 37.33
CA GLY A 526 2.77 13.90 38.28
C GLY A 526 1.32 13.84 37.79
N VAL A 527 1.09 13.76 36.48
CA VAL A 527 -0.25 13.64 35.88
C VAL A 527 -0.71 12.17 35.79
N TYR A 528 0.23 11.25 35.53
CA TYR A 528 -0.08 9.85 35.27
C TYR A 528 0.02 8.94 36.50
N THR A 529 1.02 9.16 37.34
CA THR A 529 1.26 8.29 38.51
C THR A 529 0.20 8.54 39.60
N GLY A 530 -0.42 7.47 40.11
CA GLY A 530 -1.48 7.57 41.12
C GLY A 530 -2.86 7.95 40.56
N ASN A 531 -3.02 8.06 39.24
CA ASN A 531 -4.31 8.34 38.62
C ASN A 531 -5.18 7.08 38.52
N HIS A 532 -5.83 6.74 39.64
CA HIS A 532 -6.70 5.55 39.74
C HIS A 532 -7.89 5.57 38.76
N ALA A 533 -8.43 6.75 38.44
CA ALA A 533 -9.51 6.88 37.47
C ALA A 533 -9.08 6.40 36.08
N ARG A 534 -7.91 6.85 35.63
CA ARG A 534 -7.30 6.41 34.38
C ARG A 534 -6.92 4.93 34.41
N ALA A 535 -6.30 4.45 35.48
CA ALA A 535 -5.90 3.04 35.62
C ALA A 535 -7.12 2.09 35.53
N ARG A 536 -8.27 2.50 36.08
CA ARG A 536 -9.55 1.78 35.94
C ARG A 536 -10.04 1.74 34.49
N LEU A 537 -10.00 2.87 33.77
CA LEU A 537 -10.38 2.94 32.35
C LEU A 537 -9.50 2.01 31.50
N ILE A 538 -8.18 2.04 31.74
CA ILE A 538 -7.21 1.18 31.06
C ILE A 538 -7.54 -0.30 31.30
N LEU A 539 -7.77 -0.71 32.55
CA LEU A 539 -8.07 -2.09 32.88
C LEU A 539 -9.41 -2.57 32.28
N GLN A 540 -10.44 -1.71 32.27
CA GLN A 540 -11.72 -2.00 31.63
C GLN A 540 -11.56 -2.20 30.12
N ALA A 541 -10.79 -1.34 29.45
CA ALA A 541 -10.49 -1.49 28.03
C ALA A 541 -9.74 -2.79 27.73
N VAL A 542 -8.73 -3.14 28.53
CA VAL A 542 -7.99 -4.41 28.40
C VAL A 542 -8.93 -5.63 28.54
N ARG A 543 -9.82 -5.64 29.54
CA ARG A 543 -10.78 -6.74 29.74
C ARG A 543 -11.81 -6.86 28.62
N ARG A 544 -12.19 -5.74 28.01
CA ARG A 544 -13.14 -5.70 26.89
C ARG A 544 -12.51 -6.22 25.59
N ILE A 545 -11.28 -5.79 25.32
CA ILE A 545 -10.63 -5.95 24.01
C ILE A 545 -9.75 -7.21 23.95
N ALA A 546 -9.01 -7.52 25.02
CA ALA A 546 -8.05 -8.62 25.06
C ALA A 546 -8.55 -9.81 25.89
N ASP A 547 -8.04 -11.02 25.61
CA ASP A 547 -8.25 -12.20 26.45
C ASP A 547 -7.24 -12.23 27.60
N VAL A 548 -7.59 -11.63 28.73
CA VAL A 548 -6.74 -11.51 29.93
C VAL A 548 -6.23 -12.87 30.43
N GLY A 549 -6.96 -13.97 30.19
CA GLY A 549 -6.55 -15.31 30.60
C GLY A 549 -5.32 -15.82 29.83
N ARG A 550 -5.19 -15.45 28.55
CA ARG A 550 -4.14 -15.94 27.64
C ARG A 550 -3.12 -14.87 27.23
N MET A 551 -3.45 -13.60 27.45
CA MET A 551 -2.67 -12.42 27.08
C MET A 551 -1.23 -12.46 27.61
N ARG A 552 -0.32 -11.98 26.78
CA ARG A 552 1.07 -11.63 27.10
C ARG A 552 1.32 -10.20 26.65
N GLY A 553 1.03 -9.27 27.55
CA GLY A 553 1.04 -7.83 27.33
C GLY A 553 2.35 -7.12 27.71
N LEU A 554 2.72 -6.09 26.95
CA LEU A 554 3.75 -5.11 27.33
C LEU A 554 3.12 -3.73 27.48
N GLY A 555 3.34 -3.07 28.62
CA GLY A 555 2.86 -1.71 28.88
C GLY A 555 4.00 -0.69 28.92
N PHE A 556 3.88 0.39 28.14
CA PHE A 556 4.89 1.46 28.07
C PHE A 556 4.45 2.69 28.88
N CYS A 557 5.15 2.95 29.98
CA CYS A 557 4.86 3.99 30.97
C CYS A 557 5.81 5.20 30.84
N VAL A 558 5.43 6.34 31.45
CA VAL A 558 6.21 7.59 31.42
C VAL A 558 7.43 7.57 32.34
N SER A 559 7.37 6.82 33.44
CA SER A 559 8.37 6.80 34.51
C SER A 559 8.41 5.43 35.20
N ILE A 560 9.44 5.20 36.02
CA ILE A 560 9.56 4.00 36.85
C ILE A 560 8.38 3.92 37.83
N GLY A 561 8.05 5.03 38.51
CA GLY A 561 6.93 5.09 39.45
C GLY A 561 5.58 4.79 38.78
N HIS A 562 5.35 5.26 37.55
CA HIS A 562 4.15 4.92 36.79
C HIS A 562 4.10 3.43 36.42
N ALA A 563 5.24 2.82 36.06
CA ALA A 563 5.30 1.40 35.74
C ALA A 563 5.00 0.51 36.96
N GLU A 564 5.54 0.86 38.13
CA GLU A 564 5.27 0.19 39.41
C GLU A 564 3.80 0.33 39.79
N PHE A 565 3.26 1.56 39.76
CA PHE A 565 1.85 1.83 40.03
C PHE A 565 0.89 0.99 39.17
N MET A 566 1.15 0.90 37.86
CA MET A 566 0.29 0.12 36.95
C MET A 566 0.42 -1.39 37.19
N ALA A 567 1.62 -1.88 37.53
CA ALA A 567 1.83 -3.28 37.86
C ALA A 567 1.08 -3.70 39.12
N ASP A 568 1.12 -2.86 40.17
CA ASP A 568 0.41 -3.08 41.42
C ASP A 568 -1.10 -3.03 41.20
N TRP A 569 -1.60 -1.97 40.54
CA TRP A 569 -3.02 -1.80 40.24
C TRP A 569 -3.61 -2.99 39.46
N PHE A 570 -2.92 -3.47 38.42
CA PHE A 570 -3.40 -4.61 37.64
C PHE A 570 -3.42 -5.90 38.48
N THR A 571 -2.39 -6.12 39.30
CA THR A 571 -2.28 -7.31 40.14
C THR A 571 -3.35 -7.35 41.21
N GLU A 572 -3.59 -6.22 41.91
CA GLU A 572 -4.68 -6.07 42.89
C GLU A 572 -6.07 -6.36 42.30
N HIS A 573 -6.24 -6.08 41.00
CA HIS A 573 -7.49 -6.30 40.28
C HIS A 573 -7.47 -7.59 39.44
N GLY A 574 -6.69 -8.60 39.85
CA GLY A 574 -6.78 -9.96 39.31
C GLY A 574 -6.07 -10.18 37.97
N VAL A 575 -5.16 -9.28 37.57
CA VAL A 575 -4.32 -9.43 36.37
C VAL A 575 -2.85 -9.44 36.80
N PRO A 576 -2.26 -10.62 37.08
CA PRO A 576 -0.88 -10.71 37.56
C PRO A 576 0.10 -9.98 36.65
N SER A 577 0.75 -8.94 37.17
CA SER A 577 1.59 -8.03 36.39
C SER A 577 2.87 -7.70 37.16
N ALA A 578 3.91 -7.23 36.45
CA ALA A 578 5.15 -6.80 37.09
C ALA A 578 5.78 -5.61 36.35
N ALA A 579 6.50 -4.76 37.09
CA ALA A 579 7.31 -3.70 36.50
C ALA A 579 8.73 -4.23 36.21
N ILE A 580 9.28 -3.86 35.05
CA ILE A 580 10.63 -4.22 34.63
C ILE A 580 11.37 -2.98 34.13
N THR A 581 12.27 -2.49 34.97
CA THR A 581 12.90 -1.17 34.87
C THR A 581 14.42 -1.33 34.88
N SER A 582 15.15 -0.23 34.66
CA SER A 582 16.61 -0.23 34.63
C SER A 582 17.27 -0.54 35.98
N THR A 583 16.51 -0.48 37.08
CA THR A 583 16.98 -0.78 38.44
C THR A 583 16.91 -2.27 38.78
N VAL A 584 16.15 -3.06 38.02
CA VAL A 584 16.06 -4.53 38.20
C VAL A 584 17.32 -5.19 37.66
N ASP A 585 17.94 -6.02 38.51
CA ASP A 585 19.16 -6.74 38.16
C ASP A 585 18.93 -7.78 37.04
N ARG A 586 20.02 -8.34 36.51
CA ARG A 586 19.95 -9.23 35.34
C ARG A 586 19.32 -10.60 35.67
N ALA A 587 19.47 -11.09 36.89
CA ALA A 587 18.97 -12.40 37.32
C ALA A 587 17.46 -12.34 37.54
N ASP A 588 16.99 -11.32 38.27
CA ASP A 588 15.58 -11.07 38.52
C ASP A 588 14.82 -10.75 37.23
N ARG A 589 15.47 -10.04 36.30
CA ARG A 589 14.92 -9.79 34.95
C ARG A 589 14.67 -11.09 34.18
N HIS A 590 15.60 -12.04 34.23
CA HIS A 590 15.41 -13.34 33.60
C HIS A 590 14.24 -14.10 34.23
N ALA A 591 14.16 -14.10 35.56
CA ALA A 591 13.07 -14.75 36.28
C ALA A 591 11.70 -14.17 35.89
N LEU A 592 11.56 -12.83 35.81
CA LEU A 592 10.32 -12.18 35.38
C LEU A 592 9.95 -12.54 33.94
N ILE A 593 10.92 -12.54 33.01
CA ILE A 593 10.70 -12.93 31.62
C ILE A 593 10.26 -14.39 31.51
N ASP A 594 10.84 -15.30 32.29
CA ASP A 594 10.47 -16.71 32.28
C ASP A 594 9.07 -16.95 32.85
N ARG A 595 8.69 -16.24 33.93
CA ARG A 595 7.31 -16.25 34.45
C ARG A 595 6.31 -15.71 33.42
N PHE A 596 6.69 -14.67 32.68
CA PHE A 596 5.89 -14.12 31.59
C PHE A 596 5.75 -15.11 30.41
N ARG A 597 6.82 -15.82 30.03
CA ARG A 597 6.77 -16.89 29.02
C ARG A 597 5.81 -18.01 29.41
N LYS A 598 5.80 -18.40 30.69
CA LYS A 598 4.91 -19.42 31.28
C LYS A 598 3.47 -18.95 31.49
N ARG A 599 3.14 -17.68 31.16
CA ARG A 599 1.83 -17.03 31.38
C ARG A 599 1.42 -16.90 32.86
N GLU A 600 2.38 -16.97 33.77
CA GLU A 600 2.15 -16.68 35.20
C GLU A 600 1.97 -15.17 35.41
N LEU A 601 2.70 -14.37 34.64
CA LEU A 601 2.49 -12.93 34.49
C LEU A 601 1.78 -12.67 33.16
N LYS A 602 0.78 -11.78 33.19
CA LYS A 602 -0.01 -11.37 32.02
C LYS A 602 0.49 -10.08 31.40
N VAL A 603 1.05 -9.17 32.19
CA VAL A 603 1.57 -7.89 31.69
C VAL A 603 2.92 -7.57 32.33
N LEU A 604 3.87 -7.10 31.52
CA LEU A 604 5.08 -6.44 31.99
C LEU A 604 5.02 -4.94 31.67
N PHE A 605 5.10 -4.10 32.70
CA PHE A 605 5.17 -2.64 32.56
C PHE A 605 6.62 -2.18 32.52
N THR A 606 6.97 -1.33 31.57
CA THR A 606 8.32 -0.81 31.38
C THR A 606 8.32 0.66 30.99
N VAL A 607 9.48 1.30 31.06
CA VAL A 607 9.71 2.66 30.55
C VAL A 607 10.42 2.58 29.21
N ASP A 608 11.71 2.23 29.23
CA ASP A 608 12.55 2.16 28.02
C ASP A 608 13.36 0.85 27.90
N LEU A 609 13.26 -0.07 28.86
CA LEU A 609 14.13 -1.26 28.95
C LEU A 609 13.94 -2.24 27.79
N PHE A 610 12.73 -2.28 27.21
CA PHE A 610 12.42 -3.10 26.04
C PHE A 610 12.47 -2.33 24.72
N ASN A 611 12.97 -1.09 24.72
CA ASN A 611 13.14 -0.34 23.48
C ASN A 611 14.25 -0.96 22.62
N GLU A 612 15.22 -1.69 23.20
CA GLU A 612 16.34 -2.33 22.50
C GLU A 612 16.69 -3.71 23.12
N GLY A 613 17.00 -4.72 22.29
CA GLY A 613 17.82 -5.87 22.70
C GLY A 613 17.19 -7.07 23.43
N VAL A 614 15.87 -7.16 23.64
CA VAL A 614 15.20 -8.37 24.20
C VAL A 614 14.21 -8.97 23.20
N ASP A 615 14.36 -10.26 22.88
CA ASP A 615 13.51 -11.01 21.94
C ASP A 615 12.32 -11.69 22.65
N LEU A 616 11.13 -11.11 22.49
CA LEU A 616 9.87 -11.62 23.07
C LEU A 616 8.82 -11.80 21.95
N PRO A 617 8.98 -12.78 21.05
CA PRO A 617 8.08 -12.94 19.89
C PRO A 617 6.65 -13.25 20.32
N MET A 618 6.48 -13.84 21.50
CA MET A 618 5.20 -14.26 22.05
C MET A 618 4.27 -13.15 22.56
N VAL A 619 4.72 -11.88 22.55
CA VAL A 619 3.92 -10.72 22.97
C VAL A 619 2.77 -10.52 22.00
N ASP A 620 1.54 -10.57 22.51
CA ASP A 620 0.30 -10.45 21.74
C ASP A 620 -0.47 -9.15 22.02
N THR A 621 -0.08 -8.40 23.05
CA THR A 621 -0.76 -7.16 23.44
C THR A 621 0.25 -6.06 23.78
N ILE A 622 0.02 -4.84 23.30
CA ILE A 622 0.78 -3.64 23.66
C ILE A 622 -0.16 -2.58 24.24
N LEU A 623 0.22 -2.03 25.40
CA LEU A 623 -0.46 -0.90 26.04
C LEU A 623 0.43 0.34 25.92
N MET A 624 -0.01 1.31 25.13
CA MET A 624 0.67 2.61 24.99
C MET A 624 0.08 3.58 26.00
N LEU A 625 0.74 3.67 27.17
CA LEU A 625 0.24 4.44 28.31
C LEU A 625 0.91 5.81 28.47
N ARG A 626 1.79 6.18 27.53
CA ARG A 626 2.54 7.44 27.50
C ARG A 626 2.36 8.18 26.17
N PRO A 627 2.37 9.53 26.18
CA PRO A 627 2.38 10.31 24.96
C PRO A 627 3.72 10.11 24.24
N THR A 628 3.70 9.29 23.18
CA THR A 628 4.89 9.00 22.38
C THR A 628 4.86 9.88 21.13
N GLU A 629 5.53 11.03 21.18
CA GLU A 629 5.60 11.99 20.05
C GLU A 629 6.41 11.42 18.88
N SER A 630 7.59 10.90 19.20
CA SER A 630 8.51 10.38 18.21
C SER A 630 7.91 9.15 17.53
N ALA A 631 7.64 9.27 16.22
CA ALA A 631 7.20 8.14 15.38
C ALA A 631 8.20 6.97 15.47
N THR A 632 9.48 7.29 15.65
CA THR A 632 10.61 6.38 15.83
C THR A 632 10.42 5.50 17.08
N ILE A 633 10.21 6.11 18.25
CA ILE A 633 9.99 5.37 19.52
C ILE A 633 8.68 4.58 19.43
N PHE A 634 7.64 5.18 18.85
CA PHE A 634 6.35 4.53 18.66
C PHE A 634 6.47 3.23 17.82
N LEU A 635 7.21 3.28 16.71
CA LEU A 635 7.46 2.11 15.86
C LEU A 635 8.34 1.06 16.55
N GLN A 636 9.34 1.46 17.34
CA GLN A 636 10.15 0.52 18.11
C GLN A 636 9.29 -0.27 19.10
N GLN A 637 8.44 0.43 19.85
CA GLN A 637 7.51 -0.17 20.80
C GLN A 637 6.57 -1.15 20.12
N LEU A 638 5.93 -0.71 19.03
CA LEU A 638 5.04 -1.54 18.23
C LEU A 638 5.78 -2.77 17.65
N GLY A 639 6.98 -2.59 17.12
CA GLY A 639 7.84 -3.62 16.53
C GLY A 639 8.18 -4.79 17.47
N ARG A 640 8.05 -4.60 18.79
CA ARG A 640 8.19 -5.70 19.77
C ARG A 640 7.05 -6.71 19.69
N GLY A 641 5.83 -6.23 19.45
CA GLY A 641 4.65 -7.07 19.32
C GLY A 641 4.45 -7.64 17.92
N LEU A 642 5.11 -7.06 16.90
CA LEU A 642 4.92 -7.43 15.49
C LEU A 642 5.73 -8.65 15.02
N ARG A 643 6.51 -9.30 15.88
CA ARG A 643 7.23 -10.55 15.51
C ARG A 643 6.25 -11.71 15.31
N LEU A 644 6.55 -12.68 14.45
CA LEU A 644 5.70 -13.87 14.28
C LEU A 644 5.88 -14.85 15.46
N ASP A 645 4.79 -15.53 15.85
CA ASP A 645 4.75 -16.59 16.86
C ASP A 645 3.53 -17.47 16.59
N ASP A 646 3.67 -18.81 16.63
CA ASP A 646 2.59 -19.75 16.25
C ASP A 646 1.33 -19.61 17.13
N GLY A 647 1.48 -19.10 18.35
CA GLY A 647 0.38 -18.84 19.27
C GLY A 647 -0.27 -17.46 19.11
N LYS A 648 0.16 -16.65 18.14
CA LYS A 648 -0.23 -15.24 17.99
C LYS A 648 -0.83 -14.95 16.60
N PRO A 649 -2.16 -14.90 16.47
CA PRO A 649 -2.81 -14.57 15.20
C PRO A 649 -2.66 -13.09 14.82
N CYS A 650 -2.57 -12.20 15.80
CA CYS A 650 -2.32 -10.78 15.61
C CYS A 650 -1.84 -10.11 16.90
N LEU A 651 -1.21 -8.95 16.75
CA LEU A 651 -0.90 -8.04 17.84
C LEU A 651 -2.10 -7.15 18.16
N THR A 652 -2.54 -7.09 19.41
CA THR A 652 -3.53 -6.10 19.87
C THR A 652 -2.80 -4.89 20.45
N VAL A 653 -3.12 -3.67 19.99
CA VAL A 653 -2.51 -2.43 20.47
C VAL A 653 -3.62 -1.55 21.05
N LEU A 654 -3.45 -1.13 22.30
CA LEU A 654 -4.34 -0.20 22.97
C LEU A 654 -3.56 1.11 23.19
N ASP A 655 -3.96 2.17 22.51
CA ASP A 655 -3.37 3.49 22.63
C ASP A 655 -4.37 4.47 23.26
N PHE A 656 -3.97 5.10 24.36
CA PHE A 656 -4.83 6.01 25.13
C PHE A 656 -4.51 7.46 24.73
N ILE A 657 -5.40 8.04 23.93
CA ILE A 657 -5.27 9.32 23.24
C ILE A 657 -6.06 10.39 24.00
N GLY A 658 -5.32 11.24 24.73
CA GLY A 658 -5.85 12.41 25.41
C GLY A 658 -5.63 13.71 24.66
N GLY A 659 -5.99 14.84 25.29
CA GLY A 659 -5.75 16.18 24.76
C GLY A 659 -4.25 16.46 24.63
N GLN A 660 -3.70 16.42 23.42
CA GLN A 660 -2.26 16.65 23.21
C GLN A 660 -1.95 18.15 23.06
N HIS A 661 -0.68 18.49 23.28
CA HIS A 661 -0.13 19.81 23.03
C HIS A 661 -0.16 20.10 21.52
N ALA A 662 -0.34 21.38 21.13
CA ALA A 662 -0.50 21.78 19.72
C ALA A 662 0.69 21.36 18.83
N ASN A 663 1.88 21.27 19.41
CA ASN A 663 3.10 20.85 18.73
C ASN A 663 3.27 19.32 18.59
N PHE A 664 2.38 18.51 19.17
CA PHE A 664 2.44 17.07 19.06
C PHE A 664 2.17 16.63 17.62
N ARG A 665 3.04 15.77 17.07
CA ARG A 665 3.06 15.42 15.63
C ARG A 665 2.37 14.08 15.34
N PHE A 666 1.04 14.04 15.40
CA PHE A 666 0.28 12.84 15.04
C PHE A 666 0.49 12.41 13.57
N ASP A 667 0.73 13.37 12.68
CA ASP A 667 0.94 13.13 11.26
C ASP A 667 2.10 12.17 10.97
N LEU A 668 3.18 12.24 11.75
CA LEU A 668 4.34 11.35 11.58
C LEU A 668 4.02 9.90 11.99
N ARG A 669 3.30 9.71 13.09
CA ARG A 669 2.88 8.38 13.57
C ARG A 669 1.91 7.72 12.60
N TRP A 670 0.88 8.44 12.20
CA TRP A 670 -0.15 7.90 11.32
C TRP A 670 0.38 7.65 9.92
N ARG A 671 1.27 8.49 9.39
CA ARG A 671 1.98 8.19 8.14
C ARG A 671 2.77 6.88 8.25
N ALA A 672 3.48 6.68 9.36
CA ALA A 672 4.24 5.46 9.58
C ALA A 672 3.38 4.19 9.69
N LEU A 673 2.18 4.30 10.26
CA LEU A 673 1.21 3.20 10.37
C LEU A 673 0.41 2.96 9.10
N ALA A 674 0.02 4.02 8.40
CA ALA A 674 -0.93 3.99 7.29
C ALA A 674 -0.24 3.89 5.91
N GLY A 675 1.09 4.08 5.83
CA GLY A 675 1.82 4.02 4.55
C GLY A 675 1.39 5.07 3.53
N VAL A 676 0.55 6.03 3.92
CA VAL A 676 0.01 7.06 3.03
C VAL A 676 0.77 8.38 3.15
N SER A 677 0.71 9.19 2.09
CA SER A 677 1.28 10.54 2.12
C SER A 677 0.71 11.37 3.27
N ARG A 678 1.48 12.35 3.77
CA ARG A 678 1.13 13.20 4.91
C ARG A 678 -0.25 13.88 4.81
N ARG A 679 -0.74 14.12 3.59
CA ARG A 679 -2.08 14.70 3.33
C ARG A 679 -3.18 13.67 3.21
N ALA A 680 -2.85 12.49 2.69
CA ALA A 680 -3.77 11.36 2.64
C ALA A 680 -4.06 10.78 4.04
N VAL A 681 -3.20 11.06 5.03
CA VAL A 681 -3.46 10.70 6.44
C VAL A 681 -4.79 11.27 6.95
N GLU A 682 -5.13 12.53 6.63
CA GLU A 682 -6.40 13.11 7.10
C GLU A 682 -7.61 12.39 6.50
N ALA A 683 -7.56 12.09 5.20
CA ALA A 683 -8.61 11.34 4.51
C ALA A 683 -8.70 9.91 5.06
N ALA A 684 -7.56 9.23 5.24
CA ALA A 684 -7.50 7.89 5.80
C ALA A 684 -8.06 7.83 7.21
N VAL A 685 -7.75 8.78 8.09
CA VAL A 685 -8.35 8.85 9.44
C VAL A 685 -9.86 9.07 9.35
N ARG A 686 -10.34 9.93 8.44
CA ARG A 686 -11.76 10.21 8.28
C ARG A 686 -12.55 9.00 7.78
N GLU A 687 -11.97 8.23 6.87
CA GLU A 687 -12.55 7.04 6.23
C GLU A 687 -12.20 5.73 6.96
N ASP A 688 -11.69 5.79 8.19
CA ASP A 688 -11.37 4.62 9.02
C ASP A 688 -10.37 3.64 8.38
N PHE A 689 -9.37 4.22 7.72
CA PHE A 689 -8.21 3.57 7.11
C PHE A 689 -8.60 2.43 6.14
N PRO A 690 -9.24 2.75 5.00
CA PRO A 690 -9.78 1.74 4.08
C PRO A 690 -8.69 0.88 3.42
N SER A 691 -7.44 1.37 3.38
CA SER A 691 -6.35 0.80 2.61
C SER A 691 -5.27 0.06 3.43
N LEU A 692 -5.49 -0.26 4.73
CA LEU A 692 -4.50 -0.95 5.60
C LEU A 692 -3.90 -2.24 5.00
N PRO A 693 -2.72 -2.76 5.42
CA PRO A 693 -2.22 -4.05 4.96
C PRO A 693 -3.16 -5.19 5.35
N SER A 694 -3.03 -6.35 4.72
CA SER A 694 -3.78 -7.53 5.11
C SER A 694 -3.60 -7.79 6.60
N GLY A 695 -4.73 -7.85 7.31
CA GLY A 695 -4.82 -8.28 8.69
C GLY A 695 -4.67 -7.15 9.69
N CYS A 696 -4.31 -5.97 9.20
CA CYS A 696 -4.24 -4.80 10.03
C CYS A 696 -5.60 -4.13 10.12
N HIS A 697 -5.93 -3.67 11.32
CA HIS A 697 -7.13 -2.91 11.59
C HIS A 697 -6.77 -1.74 12.49
N ILE A 698 -7.29 -0.55 12.20
CA ILE A 698 -7.19 0.61 13.07
C ILE A 698 -8.61 1.07 13.35
N GLU A 699 -8.97 1.09 14.63
CA GLU A 699 -10.22 1.64 15.12
C GLU A 699 -9.88 2.82 16.03
N LEU A 700 -10.45 3.99 15.74
CA LEU A 700 -10.41 5.13 16.63
C LEU A 700 -11.81 5.33 17.19
N ASP A 701 -11.93 5.47 18.50
CA ASP A 701 -13.20 5.93 19.04
C ASP A 701 -13.51 7.35 18.55
N ARG A 702 -14.79 7.74 18.65
CA ARG A 702 -15.28 9.00 18.09
C ARG A 702 -14.49 10.22 18.60
N VAL A 703 -14.17 10.26 19.90
CA VAL A 703 -13.53 11.43 20.52
C VAL A 703 -12.04 11.46 20.18
N ALA A 704 -11.36 10.31 20.21
CA ALA A 704 -9.98 10.17 19.77
C ALA A 704 -9.81 10.56 18.29
N LYS A 705 -10.75 10.15 17.43
CA LYS A 705 -10.78 10.53 16.01
C LYS A 705 -10.86 12.04 15.83
N ASP A 706 -11.73 12.72 16.57
CA ASP A 706 -11.87 14.18 16.53
C ASP A 706 -10.59 14.90 17.01
N ILE A 707 -9.97 14.42 18.09
CA ILE A 707 -8.69 14.97 18.61
C ILE A 707 -7.58 14.84 17.56
N VAL A 708 -7.45 13.66 16.94
CA VAL A 708 -6.45 13.41 15.90
C VAL A 708 -6.69 14.31 14.69
N LEU A 709 -7.93 14.41 14.19
CA LEU A 709 -8.27 15.25 13.04
C LEU A 709 -8.03 16.74 13.32
N ALA A 710 -8.32 17.22 14.54
CA ALA A 710 -8.05 18.59 14.93
C ALA A 710 -6.54 18.90 14.92
N ASN A 711 -5.72 18.00 15.47
CA ASN A 711 -4.27 18.16 15.48
C ASN A 711 -3.66 18.09 14.07
N LEU A 712 -4.12 17.16 13.22
CA LEU A 712 -3.65 17.05 11.83
C LEU A 712 -3.89 18.35 11.04
N LYS A 713 -5.03 19.02 11.29
CA LYS A 713 -5.33 20.32 10.67
C LYS A 713 -4.43 21.45 11.18
N SER A 714 -4.03 21.44 12.45
CA SER A 714 -3.15 22.47 13.03
C SER A 714 -1.65 22.27 12.75
N ALA A 715 -1.19 21.02 12.58
CA ALA A 715 0.22 20.67 12.45
C ALA A 715 0.84 20.92 11.06
N LEU A 716 0.07 21.40 10.10
CA LEU A 716 0.48 21.61 8.71
C LEU A 716 0.60 23.11 8.36
N PRO A 717 1.80 23.69 8.20
CA PRO A 717 1.98 25.05 7.70
C PRO A 717 1.78 25.08 6.18
N THR A 718 0.62 24.63 5.71
CA THR A 718 0.28 24.60 4.27
C THR A 718 -0.26 25.94 3.79
N SER A 719 -0.51 26.88 4.71
CA SER A 719 -0.95 28.22 4.35
C SER A 719 0.24 29.07 3.89
N LYS A 720 -0.01 29.93 2.91
CA LYS A 720 0.95 30.94 2.43
C LYS A 720 1.58 31.73 3.59
N ASN A 721 0.77 32.12 4.57
CA ASN A 721 1.23 32.93 5.69
C ASN A 721 2.17 32.15 6.63
N ALA A 722 1.89 30.86 6.86
CA ALA A 722 2.75 30.02 7.69
C ALA A 722 4.12 29.77 7.04
N LEU A 723 4.15 29.43 5.74
CA LEU A 723 5.41 29.25 4.99
C LEU A 723 6.27 30.53 4.98
N VAL A 724 5.62 31.70 4.83
CA VAL A 724 6.30 33.00 4.88
C VAL A 724 6.86 33.28 6.26
N ALA A 725 6.13 32.96 7.33
CA ALA A 725 6.59 33.15 8.70
C ALA A 725 7.80 32.25 9.03
N GLU A 726 7.75 30.98 8.64
CA GLU A 726 8.87 30.04 8.81
C GLU A 726 10.13 30.52 8.09
N LEU A 727 10.00 30.92 6.82
CA LEU A 727 11.15 31.44 6.06
C LEU A 727 11.72 32.73 6.66
N ARG A 728 10.86 33.63 7.17
CA ARG A 728 11.33 34.84 7.88
C ARG A 728 12.09 34.51 9.15
N GLN A 729 11.69 33.45 9.86
CA GLN A 729 12.36 33.01 11.08
C GLN A 729 13.72 32.37 10.80
N LEU A 730 13.82 31.58 9.72
CA LEU A 730 15.07 30.93 9.30
C LEU A 730 16.06 31.92 8.64
N GLY A 731 15.55 32.99 8.04
CA GLY A 731 16.36 34.00 7.35
C GLY A 731 16.71 33.61 5.92
N ASP A 732 17.80 34.17 5.39
CA ASP A 732 18.25 33.90 4.01
C ASP A 732 18.96 32.54 3.91
N VAL A 733 18.15 31.48 3.76
CA VAL A 733 18.60 30.11 3.59
C VAL A 733 18.36 29.60 2.17
N SER A 734 19.04 28.52 1.78
CA SER A 734 18.76 27.83 0.51
C SER A 734 17.43 27.05 0.56
N LEU A 735 16.89 26.67 -0.59
CA LEU A 735 15.70 25.81 -0.67
C LEU A 735 15.94 24.47 0.04
N SER A 736 17.13 23.87 -0.13
CA SER A 736 17.47 22.60 0.52
C SER A 736 17.46 22.74 2.05
N ASP A 737 18.06 23.81 2.57
CA ASP A 737 18.09 24.04 4.02
C ASP A 737 16.70 24.38 4.55
N PHE A 738 15.90 25.17 3.84
CA PHE A 738 14.51 25.45 4.22
C PHE A 738 13.67 24.16 4.33
N LEU A 739 13.76 23.26 3.34
CA LEU A 739 13.02 21.99 3.36
C LEU A 739 13.49 21.09 4.52
N ARG A 740 14.81 21.06 4.78
CA ARG A 740 15.40 20.28 5.88
C ARG A 740 14.94 20.76 7.26
N GLU A 741 15.01 22.07 7.50
CA GLU A 741 14.66 22.67 8.80
C GLU A 741 13.15 22.64 9.09
N THR A 742 12.31 22.73 8.05
CA THR A 742 10.84 22.71 8.18
C THR A 742 10.24 21.31 8.11
N GLY A 743 10.97 20.33 7.56
CA GLY A 743 10.45 19.00 7.25
C GLY A 743 9.34 19.02 6.20
N LEU A 744 9.34 20.01 5.32
CA LEU A 744 8.43 20.13 4.19
C LEU A 744 8.99 19.43 2.96
N GLU A 745 8.09 19.00 2.07
CA GLU A 745 8.47 18.47 0.77
C GLU A 745 8.54 19.62 -0.25
N ILE A 746 9.37 19.49 -1.30
CA ILE A 746 9.50 20.53 -2.32
C ILE A 746 8.14 20.83 -2.98
N GLU A 747 7.29 19.82 -3.16
CA GLU A 747 5.94 19.92 -3.69
C GLU A 747 5.06 20.89 -2.88
N ASP A 748 5.27 21.02 -1.57
CA ASP A 748 4.52 21.94 -0.72
C ASP A 748 4.78 23.41 -1.07
N VAL A 749 5.98 23.74 -1.57
CA VAL A 749 6.36 25.10 -2.00
C VAL A 749 5.76 25.46 -3.36
N TYR A 750 5.62 24.50 -4.27
CA TYR A 750 5.19 24.73 -5.66
C TYR A 750 3.70 24.47 -5.93
N ARG A 751 2.99 23.90 -4.96
CA ARG A 751 1.58 23.48 -5.12
C ARG A 751 0.56 24.57 -5.31
N SER A 752 0.91 25.79 -4.90
CA SER A 752 0.01 26.93 -4.90
C SER A 752 0.60 27.99 -5.81
N ALA A 753 -0.09 28.24 -6.92
CA ALA A 753 0.27 29.32 -7.84
C ALA A 753 0.32 30.69 -7.16
N ASN A 754 -0.31 30.86 -5.99
CA ASN A 754 -0.30 32.10 -5.20
C ASN A 754 0.99 32.32 -4.40
N ILE A 755 1.80 31.27 -4.20
CA ILE A 755 3.16 31.37 -3.63
C ILE A 755 4.14 31.74 -4.75
N GLY A 756 3.96 31.14 -5.94
CA GLY A 756 4.80 31.42 -7.10
C GLY A 756 6.16 30.70 -7.07
N GLY A 757 6.24 29.56 -6.38
CA GLY A 757 7.48 28.79 -6.20
C GLY A 757 8.40 29.37 -5.13
N TRP A 758 9.64 28.90 -5.09
CA TRP A 758 10.66 29.33 -4.14
C TRP A 758 11.02 30.82 -4.30
N ALA A 759 11.20 31.30 -5.54
CA ALA A 759 11.48 32.71 -5.80
C ALA A 759 10.31 33.61 -5.38
N GLY A 760 9.06 33.13 -5.50
CA GLY A 760 7.88 33.84 -5.03
C GLY A 760 7.79 33.84 -3.49
N LEU A 761 8.09 32.72 -2.84
CA LEU A 761 8.11 32.61 -1.38
C LEU A 761 9.16 33.56 -0.76
N ARG A 762 10.36 33.64 -1.33
CA ARG A 762 11.43 34.57 -0.90
C ARG A 762 10.99 36.04 -1.01
N ARG A 763 10.33 36.42 -2.10
CA ARG A 763 9.74 37.77 -2.26
C ARG A 763 8.69 38.06 -1.20
N LEU A 764 7.77 37.13 -0.94
CA LEU A 764 6.75 37.28 0.10
C LEU A 764 7.33 37.39 1.51
N ALA A 765 8.45 36.71 1.77
CA ALA A 765 9.19 36.82 3.01
C ALA A 765 9.95 38.14 3.16
N GLY A 766 10.16 38.90 2.08
CA GLY A 766 10.95 40.14 2.06
C GLY A 766 12.46 39.90 1.93
N LEU A 767 12.87 38.71 1.48
CA LEU A 767 14.27 38.30 1.31
C LEU A 767 14.80 38.51 -0.12
N ASP A 768 13.92 38.84 -1.06
CA ASP A 768 14.28 39.19 -2.43
C ASP A 768 13.51 40.46 -2.84
N PRO A 769 14.19 41.60 -3.04
CA PRO A 769 13.55 42.87 -3.37
C PRO A 769 13.29 43.04 -4.88
N ALA A 770 13.78 42.13 -5.74
CA ALA A 770 13.62 42.26 -7.19
C ALA A 770 12.19 41.96 -7.63
N GLU A 771 11.60 42.85 -8.44
CA GLU A 771 10.34 42.54 -9.14
C GLU A 771 10.60 41.53 -10.26
N GLY A 772 9.71 40.54 -10.39
CA GLY A 772 9.78 39.55 -11.47
C GLY A 772 9.42 40.18 -12.81
N GLY A 773 10.11 39.81 -13.88
CA GLY A 773 9.78 40.28 -15.22
C GLY A 773 8.55 39.57 -15.81
N PRO A 774 8.27 39.79 -17.11
CA PRO A 774 7.02 39.36 -17.75
C PRO A 774 6.76 37.84 -17.74
N ASP A 775 7.83 37.04 -17.66
CA ASP A 775 7.75 35.57 -17.69
C ASP A 775 7.78 34.92 -16.29
N ASP A 776 8.02 35.71 -15.24
CA ASP A 776 8.26 35.23 -13.88
C ASP A 776 7.18 34.23 -13.40
N ARG A 777 5.91 34.58 -13.61
CA ARG A 777 4.77 33.75 -13.17
C ARG A 777 4.69 32.42 -13.89
N ASP A 778 4.90 32.42 -15.21
CA ASP A 778 4.76 31.21 -16.03
C ASP A 778 5.96 30.29 -15.88
N LEU A 779 7.16 30.85 -15.71
CA LEU A 779 8.36 30.10 -15.33
C LEU A 779 8.18 29.42 -13.96
N GLY A 780 7.66 30.12 -12.96
CA GLY A 780 7.39 29.52 -11.64
C GLY A 780 6.44 28.31 -11.72
N ARG A 781 5.39 28.40 -12.53
CA ARG A 781 4.49 27.25 -12.78
C ARG A 781 5.18 26.13 -13.56
N ALA A 782 6.05 26.47 -14.50
CA ALA A 782 6.80 25.48 -15.27
C ALA A 782 7.76 24.67 -14.39
N ILE A 783 8.49 25.35 -13.50
CA ILE A 783 9.36 24.71 -12.51
C ILE A 783 8.57 23.73 -11.64
N GLY A 784 7.38 24.12 -11.16
CA GLY A 784 6.50 23.23 -10.40
C GLY A 784 6.08 21.97 -11.17
N ARG A 785 5.86 22.07 -12.48
CA ARG A 785 5.55 20.91 -13.35
C ARG A 785 6.77 20.05 -13.71
N MET A 786 7.98 20.46 -13.33
CA MET A 786 9.24 19.76 -13.62
C MET A 786 9.80 18.99 -12.42
N LEU A 787 9.12 19.04 -11.27
CA LEU A 787 9.55 18.39 -10.03
C LEU A 787 9.67 16.85 -10.12
N HIS A 788 9.13 16.24 -11.18
CA HIS A 788 9.32 14.81 -11.44
C HIS A 788 10.67 14.42 -12.05
N THR A 789 11.51 15.39 -12.42
CA THR A 789 12.77 15.13 -13.13
C THR A 789 13.75 14.36 -12.24
N ASP A 790 14.08 13.13 -12.63
CA ASP A 790 14.88 12.17 -11.84
C ASP A 790 16.03 11.53 -12.64
N ASP A 791 16.51 12.19 -13.70
CA ASP A 791 17.71 11.77 -14.43
C ASP A 791 18.80 12.84 -14.50
N VAL A 792 20.04 12.37 -14.43
CA VAL A 792 21.24 13.19 -14.34
C VAL A 792 21.49 14.05 -15.59
N ASP A 793 21.03 13.61 -16.76
CA ASP A 793 21.29 14.32 -18.02
C ASP A 793 20.44 15.59 -18.11
N ARG A 794 19.13 15.49 -17.81
CA ARG A 794 18.22 16.64 -17.75
C ARG A 794 18.57 17.58 -16.62
N LEU A 795 18.82 17.08 -15.40
CA LEU A 795 19.20 17.93 -14.27
C LEU A 795 20.52 18.65 -14.51
N GLY A 796 21.51 17.96 -15.10
CA GLY A 796 22.76 18.58 -15.53
C GLY A 796 22.56 19.67 -16.58
N LEU A 797 21.67 19.46 -17.55
CA LEU A 797 21.30 20.49 -18.52
C LEU A 797 20.64 21.70 -17.84
N ILE A 798 19.68 21.48 -16.94
CA ILE A 798 18.98 22.54 -16.20
C ILE A 798 20.00 23.38 -15.42
N SER A 799 20.91 22.75 -14.65
CA SER A 799 21.93 23.46 -13.89
C SER A 799 22.85 24.32 -14.78
N ARG A 800 23.30 23.79 -15.94
CA ARG A 800 24.14 24.54 -16.89
C ARG A 800 23.41 25.72 -17.51
N VAL A 801 22.18 25.51 -17.99
CA VAL A 801 21.35 26.57 -18.58
C VAL A 801 21.06 27.65 -17.53
N ALA A 802 20.69 27.27 -16.31
CA ALA A 802 20.46 28.20 -15.20
C ALA A 802 21.74 28.93 -14.72
N ALA A 803 22.93 28.47 -15.12
CA ALA A 803 24.20 29.16 -14.90
C ALA A 803 24.59 30.10 -16.06
N GLY A 804 23.73 30.28 -17.07
CA GLY A 804 24.00 31.10 -18.24
C GLY A 804 24.85 30.42 -19.32
N GLN A 805 25.12 29.11 -19.20
CA GLN A 805 25.89 28.38 -20.21
C GLN A 805 24.99 28.03 -21.40
N ARG A 806 25.47 28.32 -22.61
CA ARG A 806 24.73 27.99 -23.84
C ARG A 806 24.78 26.47 -24.08
N PRO A 807 23.62 25.78 -24.10
CA PRO A 807 23.59 24.34 -24.30
C PRO A 807 23.80 23.94 -25.76
N ALA A 808 24.27 22.72 -26.01
CA ALA A 808 24.31 22.14 -27.35
C ALA A 808 22.88 21.95 -27.90
N THR A 809 22.69 22.15 -29.21
CA THR A 809 21.43 21.86 -29.88
C THR A 809 21.17 20.36 -29.91
N GLY A 810 19.91 19.97 -29.72
CA GLY A 810 19.48 18.57 -29.73
C GLY A 810 18.21 18.32 -28.93
N ARG A 811 17.75 17.07 -28.94
CA ARG A 811 16.48 16.66 -28.34
C ARG A 811 16.39 16.90 -26.83
N LEU A 812 17.50 16.81 -26.11
CA LEU A 812 17.53 17.12 -24.67
C LEU A 812 17.17 18.59 -24.38
N LEU A 813 17.60 19.51 -25.27
CA LEU A 813 17.23 20.92 -25.20
C LEU A 813 15.79 21.16 -25.66
N ASP A 814 15.29 20.39 -26.63
CA ASP A 814 13.88 20.43 -27.06
C ASP A 814 12.95 20.07 -25.89
N MET A 815 13.32 19.04 -25.12
CA MET A 815 12.59 18.64 -23.91
C MET A 815 12.53 19.79 -22.90
N LEU A 816 13.67 20.40 -22.57
CA LEU A 816 13.72 21.53 -21.64
C LEU A 816 12.90 22.73 -22.12
N HIS A 817 12.96 23.03 -23.42
CA HIS A 817 12.17 24.11 -24.03
C HIS A 817 10.67 23.89 -23.81
N PHE A 818 10.15 22.70 -24.12
CA PHE A 818 8.73 22.41 -23.92
C PHE A 818 8.33 22.32 -22.44
N SER A 819 9.22 21.88 -21.55
CA SER A 819 8.96 21.86 -20.12
C SER A 819 8.81 23.29 -19.55
N LEU A 820 9.66 24.22 -19.98
CA LEU A 820 9.63 25.62 -19.53
C LEU A 820 8.50 26.44 -20.17
N TRP A 821 8.29 26.29 -21.48
CA TRP A 821 7.45 27.21 -22.26
C TRP A 821 6.13 26.58 -22.74
N GLY A 822 5.97 25.27 -22.56
CA GLY A 822 4.78 24.52 -22.98
C GLY A 822 4.84 24.04 -24.44
N PRO A 823 4.00 23.06 -24.80
CA PRO A 823 4.05 22.38 -26.10
C PRO A 823 3.60 23.24 -27.28
N ALA A 824 2.97 24.39 -27.03
CA ALA A 824 2.50 25.30 -28.07
C ALA A 824 3.60 26.22 -28.62
N VAL A 825 4.72 26.38 -27.91
CA VAL A 825 5.80 27.30 -28.29
C VAL A 825 6.74 26.60 -29.28
N PRO A 826 6.89 27.10 -30.53
CA PRO A 826 7.71 26.44 -31.54
C PRO A 826 9.19 26.33 -31.17
N LEU A 827 9.84 25.26 -31.64
CA LEU A 827 11.28 25.03 -31.45
C LEU A 827 12.18 26.09 -32.12
N THR A 828 11.65 26.86 -33.08
CA THR A 828 12.33 27.98 -33.74
C THR A 828 12.57 29.17 -32.80
N GLU A 829 11.77 29.31 -31.74
CA GLU A 829 11.91 30.39 -30.75
C GLU A 829 12.90 30.07 -29.63
N ARG A 830 13.51 28.89 -29.62
CA ARG A 830 14.34 28.36 -28.52
C ARG A 830 15.43 29.33 -28.05
N ASP A 831 16.23 29.87 -28.96
CA ASP A 831 17.30 30.82 -28.62
C ASP A 831 16.76 32.12 -28.02
N ALA A 832 15.61 32.61 -28.52
CA ALA A 832 14.96 33.79 -27.98
C ALA A 832 14.40 33.53 -26.58
N ARG A 833 13.84 32.35 -26.35
CA ARG A 833 13.30 31.93 -25.04
C ARG A 833 14.39 31.70 -24.00
N LEU A 834 15.55 31.16 -24.38
CA LEU A 834 16.71 31.06 -23.50
C LEU A 834 17.17 32.45 -23.00
N LYS A 835 17.21 33.46 -23.89
CA LYS A 835 17.53 34.84 -23.50
C LYS A 835 16.52 35.41 -22.50
N ARG A 836 15.23 35.11 -22.67
CA ARG A 836 14.17 35.52 -21.73
C ARG A 836 14.34 34.87 -20.36
N LEU A 837 14.68 33.57 -20.31
CA LEU A 837 15.00 32.90 -19.05
C LEU A 837 16.19 33.56 -18.33
N TRP A 838 17.27 33.87 -19.05
CA TRP A 838 18.45 34.51 -18.45
C TRP A 838 18.23 35.96 -18.01
N ALA A 839 17.17 36.61 -18.51
CA ALA A 839 16.74 37.92 -18.02
C ALA A 839 16.04 37.85 -16.65
N GLU A 840 15.73 36.64 -16.15
CA GLU A 840 15.07 36.39 -14.85
C GLU A 840 16.07 35.72 -13.87
N PRO A 841 16.98 36.47 -13.23
CA PRO A 841 18.05 35.90 -12.41
C PRO A 841 17.53 35.12 -11.19
N ALA A 842 16.42 35.56 -10.59
CA ALA A 842 15.78 34.86 -9.47
C ALA A 842 15.27 33.47 -9.88
N ARG A 843 14.71 33.33 -11.09
CA ARG A 843 14.26 32.04 -11.65
C ARG A 843 15.42 31.14 -12.06
N CYS A 844 16.52 31.73 -12.55
CA CYS A 844 17.75 30.97 -12.78
C CYS A 844 18.35 30.43 -11.46
N ALA A 845 18.36 31.24 -10.39
CA ALA A 845 18.81 30.79 -9.07
C ALA A 845 17.90 29.69 -8.51
N GLU A 846 16.58 29.85 -8.63
CA GLU A 846 15.59 28.84 -8.26
C GLU A 846 15.76 27.54 -9.02
N LEU A 847 15.86 27.56 -10.35
CA LEU A 847 16.08 26.37 -11.18
C LEU A 847 17.30 25.57 -10.77
N ARG A 848 18.38 26.25 -10.37
CA ARG A 848 19.61 25.60 -9.88
C ARG A 848 19.35 24.88 -8.56
N GLN A 849 18.75 25.57 -7.59
CA GLN A 849 18.42 24.99 -6.29
C GLN A 849 17.42 23.83 -6.41
N VAL A 850 16.42 23.95 -7.30
CA VAL A 850 15.49 22.86 -7.61
C VAL A 850 16.24 21.69 -8.25
N ALA A 851 17.12 21.93 -9.22
CA ALA A 851 17.88 20.87 -9.85
C ALA A 851 18.80 20.12 -8.85
N ASP A 852 19.36 20.83 -7.88
CA ASP A 852 20.18 20.23 -6.82
C ASP A 852 19.32 19.39 -5.86
N VAL A 853 18.17 19.92 -5.40
CA VAL A 853 17.22 19.16 -4.56
C VAL A 853 16.67 17.93 -5.28
N LEU A 854 16.32 18.05 -6.57
CA LEU A 854 15.84 16.91 -7.36
C LEU A 854 16.96 15.90 -7.64
N ARG A 855 18.20 16.36 -7.82
CA ARG A 855 19.35 15.47 -7.98
C ARG A 855 19.51 14.63 -6.72
N ASP A 856 19.47 15.23 -5.54
CA ASP A 856 19.56 14.55 -4.24
C ASP A 856 18.44 13.53 -4.01
N ARG A 857 17.25 13.71 -4.63
CA ARG A 857 16.11 12.78 -4.55
C ARG A 857 16.21 11.56 -5.49
N ILE A 858 17.23 11.45 -6.32
CA ILE A 858 17.42 10.29 -7.19
C ILE A 858 17.74 9.07 -6.32
N HIS A 859 16.79 8.14 -6.23
CA HIS A 859 16.88 6.90 -5.46
C HIS A 859 17.06 5.67 -6.37
N ARG A 860 17.27 5.86 -7.68
CA ARG A 860 17.53 4.75 -8.59
C ARG A 860 18.51 5.08 -9.69
N VAL A 861 19.30 4.08 -10.05
CA VAL A 861 20.21 4.17 -11.19
C VAL A 861 19.43 4.05 -12.49
N THR A 862 19.36 5.14 -13.25
CA THR A 862 18.72 5.17 -14.56
C THR A 862 19.75 4.94 -15.67
N GLN A 863 19.41 4.09 -16.64
CA GLN A 863 20.33 3.68 -17.72
C GLN A 863 19.91 4.25 -19.07
N PRO A 864 20.83 4.71 -19.93
CA PRO A 864 20.49 5.12 -21.29
C PRO A 864 19.79 4.01 -22.08
N SER A 865 18.63 4.30 -22.68
CA SER A 865 17.82 3.28 -23.38
C SER A 865 18.39 2.77 -24.69
N THR A 866 19.10 3.65 -25.41
CA THR A 866 19.83 3.34 -26.64
C THR A 866 20.93 4.38 -26.84
N PRO A 867 22.17 4.00 -27.18
CA PRO A 867 23.23 4.98 -27.40
C PRO A 867 22.91 5.92 -28.56
N GLY A 868 22.74 7.22 -28.28
CA GLY A 868 22.97 8.31 -29.24
C GLY A 868 21.78 8.99 -29.93
N ARG A 869 20.56 8.42 -29.99
CA ARG A 869 19.44 9.02 -30.76
C ARG A 869 18.26 9.54 -29.92
N VAL A 870 17.88 8.83 -28.86
CA VAL A 870 16.76 9.20 -27.98
C VAL A 870 17.31 9.48 -26.57
N PRO A 871 17.24 10.74 -26.07
CA PRO A 871 17.84 11.12 -24.79
C PRO A 871 16.97 10.71 -23.58
N LEU A 872 16.50 9.46 -23.59
CA LEU A 872 15.72 8.88 -22.49
C LEU A 872 16.54 7.84 -21.75
N ARG A 873 16.46 7.91 -20.42
CA ARG A 873 16.96 6.88 -19.53
C ARG A 873 15.81 6.00 -19.07
N VAL A 874 16.03 4.69 -19.15
CA VAL A 874 15.13 3.68 -18.64
C VAL A 874 14.98 3.87 -17.12
N HIS A 875 13.74 3.75 -16.65
CA HIS A 875 13.26 3.95 -15.27
C HIS A 875 13.21 5.40 -14.77
N ALA A 876 13.58 6.38 -15.60
CA ALA A 876 13.33 7.80 -15.31
C ALA A 876 11.88 8.20 -15.65
N ARG A 877 11.43 9.29 -15.04
CA ARG A 877 10.07 9.84 -15.16
C ARG A 877 10.00 10.98 -16.16
N TYR A 878 9.01 10.92 -17.04
CA TYR A 878 8.80 11.89 -18.11
C TYR A 878 7.32 12.28 -18.17
N SER A 879 7.08 13.58 -18.32
CA SER A 879 5.79 14.03 -18.84
C SER A 879 5.61 13.53 -20.28
N ARG A 880 4.36 13.45 -20.72
CA ARG A 880 4.05 13.05 -22.10
C ARG A 880 4.73 13.95 -23.13
N ASN A 881 4.85 15.24 -22.84
CA ASN A 881 5.47 16.21 -23.74
C ASN A 881 6.98 15.98 -23.86
N GLU A 882 7.66 15.72 -22.75
CA GLU A 882 9.09 15.41 -22.75
C GLU A 882 9.39 14.11 -23.49
N ALA A 883 8.59 13.07 -23.26
CA ALA A 883 8.74 11.81 -23.97
C ALA A 883 8.60 12.01 -25.48
N CYS A 884 7.58 12.74 -25.94
CA CYS A 884 7.37 13.04 -27.35
C CYS A 884 8.54 13.87 -27.95
N ALA A 885 9.03 14.88 -27.22
CA ALA A 885 10.16 15.69 -27.64
C ALA A 885 11.45 14.87 -27.76
N ALA A 886 11.66 13.88 -26.89
CA ALA A 886 12.79 12.96 -26.95
C ALA A 886 12.80 12.08 -28.22
N PHE A 887 11.64 11.85 -28.84
CA PHE A 887 11.50 11.21 -30.15
C PHE A 887 11.41 12.22 -31.31
N GLY A 888 11.72 13.50 -31.08
CA GLY A 888 11.82 14.52 -32.13
C GLY A 888 10.48 15.11 -32.59
N MET A 889 9.39 14.94 -31.83
CA MET A 889 8.11 15.57 -32.20
C MET A 889 8.17 17.09 -32.05
N ALA A 890 7.91 17.82 -33.13
CA ALA A 890 7.89 19.29 -33.14
C ALA A 890 6.67 19.90 -32.41
N ASN A 891 5.57 19.16 -32.28
CA ASN A 891 4.37 19.59 -31.54
C ASN A 891 3.82 18.45 -30.65
N PRO A 892 4.38 18.28 -29.44
CA PRO A 892 3.93 17.26 -28.48
C PRO A 892 2.46 17.41 -28.05
N GLY A 893 1.89 18.62 -28.10
CA GLY A 893 0.52 18.91 -27.65
C GLY A 893 -0.56 18.29 -28.55
N SER A 894 -0.21 17.84 -29.74
CA SER A 894 -1.13 17.20 -30.70
C SER A 894 -1.58 15.78 -30.30
N LEU A 895 -0.91 15.14 -29.33
CA LEU A 895 -1.19 13.76 -28.93
C LEU A 895 -2.45 13.66 -28.06
N ARG A 896 -3.51 13.06 -28.61
CA ARG A 896 -4.79 12.81 -27.92
C ARG A 896 -4.98 11.36 -27.45
N GLU A 897 -4.27 10.41 -28.06
CA GLU A 897 -4.44 8.97 -27.86
C GLU A 897 -3.33 8.37 -26.96
N GLY A 898 -3.61 7.20 -26.36
CA GLY A 898 -2.66 6.49 -25.48
C GLY A 898 -1.56 5.74 -26.22
N VAL A 899 -1.61 5.65 -27.55
CA VAL A 899 -0.55 5.07 -28.38
C VAL A 899 -0.24 5.99 -29.55
N LYS A 900 1.04 6.10 -29.94
CA LYS A 900 1.47 6.90 -31.08
C LYS A 900 2.53 6.20 -31.91
N TRP A 901 2.26 6.03 -33.19
CA TRP A 901 3.27 5.69 -34.19
C TRP A 901 4.02 6.95 -34.65
N LEU A 902 5.35 6.87 -34.65
CA LEU A 902 6.28 7.90 -35.13
C LEU A 902 7.06 7.35 -36.34
N PRO A 903 6.63 7.66 -37.58
CA PRO A 903 7.25 7.12 -38.79
C PRO A 903 8.75 7.42 -38.90
N ASP A 904 9.16 8.66 -38.61
CA ASP A 904 10.56 9.11 -38.79
C ASP A 904 11.55 8.41 -37.84
N GLU A 905 11.05 7.93 -36.70
CA GLU A 905 11.82 7.18 -35.71
C GLU A 905 11.56 5.68 -35.77
N HIS A 906 10.67 5.22 -36.64
CA HIS A 906 10.19 3.84 -36.69
C HIS A 906 9.80 3.30 -35.30
N ALA A 907 9.12 4.12 -34.48
CA ALA A 907 8.83 3.81 -33.08
C ALA A 907 7.35 3.96 -32.73
N ASP A 908 6.81 2.98 -32.01
CA ASP A 908 5.52 3.06 -31.34
C ASP A 908 5.71 3.44 -29.86
N MET A 909 5.05 4.50 -29.40
CA MET A 909 5.06 4.96 -28.00
C MET A 909 3.75 4.59 -27.31
N PHE A 910 3.81 3.82 -26.23
CA PHE A 910 2.65 3.36 -25.47
C PHE A 910 2.60 4.08 -24.13
N PHE A 911 1.56 4.89 -23.90
CA PHE A 911 1.29 5.58 -22.64
C PHE A 911 0.17 4.88 -21.88
N VAL A 912 0.55 4.11 -20.86
CA VAL A 912 -0.37 3.30 -20.05
C VAL A 912 -0.60 3.97 -18.70
N THR A 913 -1.87 4.16 -18.35
CA THR A 913 -2.29 4.54 -16.98
C THR A 913 -2.97 3.33 -16.37
N LEU A 914 -2.41 2.81 -15.27
CA LEU A 914 -2.87 1.57 -14.66
C LEU A 914 -4.24 1.74 -13.99
N VAL A 915 -4.43 2.84 -13.25
CA VAL A 915 -5.69 3.19 -12.57
C VAL A 915 -6.50 4.16 -13.43
N LYS A 916 -7.59 3.66 -14.01
CA LYS A 916 -8.50 4.43 -14.88
C LYS A 916 -9.71 4.98 -14.09
N SER A 917 -9.49 6.03 -13.29
CA SER A 917 -10.48 6.84 -12.50
C SER A 917 -11.32 6.15 -11.41
N GLU A 918 -11.51 6.83 -10.28
CA GLU A 918 -12.16 6.33 -9.05
C GLU A 918 -13.70 6.48 -9.01
N GLU A 919 -14.31 7.34 -9.83
CA GLU A 919 -15.71 7.73 -9.57
C GLU A 919 -16.79 6.73 -10.05
N HIS A 920 -16.50 5.82 -10.99
CA HIS A 920 -17.48 4.83 -11.44
C HIS A 920 -16.79 3.53 -11.87
N TYR A 921 -16.50 2.67 -10.89
CA TYR A 921 -15.86 1.37 -11.08
C TYR A 921 -16.78 0.39 -11.85
N SER A 922 -16.30 -0.11 -13.00
CA SER A 922 -16.75 -1.40 -13.54
C SER A 922 -15.61 -2.42 -13.38
N PRO A 923 -15.82 -3.54 -12.68
CA PRO A 923 -14.84 -4.62 -12.53
C PRO A 923 -14.28 -5.12 -13.87
N THR A 924 -15.08 -5.01 -14.94
CA THR A 924 -14.70 -5.47 -16.29
C THR A 924 -13.53 -4.70 -16.93
N THR A 925 -13.25 -3.47 -16.48
CA THR A 925 -12.14 -2.63 -16.98
C THR A 925 -10.83 -2.79 -16.22
N MET A 926 -10.82 -3.53 -15.12
CA MET A 926 -9.69 -3.60 -14.17
C MET A 926 -8.48 -4.40 -14.69
N TYR A 927 -8.67 -5.31 -15.66
CA TYR A 927 -7.68 -6.34 -16.02
C TYR A 927 -6.98 -6.16 -17.37
N ALA A 928 -7.13 -5.03 -18.05
CA ALA A 928 -6.63 -4.87 -19.42
C ALA A 928 -5.10 -4.76 -19.51
N ASP A 929 -4.51 -3.86 -18.71
CA ASP A 929 -3.07 -3.53 -18.76
C ASP A 929 -2.40 -3.88 -17.42
N ARG A 930 -1.48 -4.85 -17.39
CA ARG A 930 -0.86 -5.35 -16.16
C ARG A 930 0.52 -5.95 -16.35
N ALA A 931 1.34 -5.94 -15.29
CA ALA A 931 2.57 -6.71 -15.25
C ALA A 931 2.29 -8.16 -14.83
N ILE A 932 2.73 -9.13 -15.64
CA ILE A 932 2.67 -10.57 -15.34
C ILE A 932 3.91 -10.96 -14.51
N THR A 933 5.09 -10.53 -14.96
CA THR A 933 6.36 -10.62 -14.24
C THR A 933 7.06 -9.27 -14.30
N ASP A 934 8.24 -9.15 -13.69
CA ASP A 934 9.09 -7.97 -13.84
C ASP A 934 9.48 -7.70 -15.30
N LYS A 935 9.44 -8.70 -16.18
CA LYS A 935 9.76 -8.57 -17.61
C LYS A 935 8.58 -8.78 -18.56
N LEU A 936 7.46 -9.32 -18.12
CA LEU A 936 6.30 -9.59 -18.97
C LEU A 936 5.17 -8.62 -18.67
N PHE A 937 4.70 -7.90 -19.68
CA PHE A 937 3.64 -6.90 -19.57
C PHE A 937 2.50 -7.20 -20.54
N GLN A 938 1.29 -7.37 -20.01
CA GLN A 938 0.07 -7.53 -20.79
C GLN A 938 -0.51 -6.16 -21.10
N TRP A 939 -0.83 -5.92 -22.36
CA TRP A 939 -1.45 -4.68 -22.84
C TRP A 939 -2.62 -4.98 -23.77
N GLU A 940 -3.69 -4.21 -23.66
CA GLU A 940 -4.87 -4.33 -24.53
C GLU A 940 -4.96 -3.17 -25.54
N SER A 941 -5.19 -3.50 -26.80
CA SER A 941 -5.31 -2.52 -27.88
C SER A 941 -6.59 -1.72 -27.83
N GLN A 942 -6.69 -0.67 -28.66
CA GLN A 942 -7.95 0.02 -28.90
C GLN A 942 -9.03 -0.98 -29.40
N SER A 943 -10.30 -0.74 -29.03
CA SER A 943 -11.42 -1.68 -29.22
C SER A 943 -11.67 -2.10 -30.67
N THR A 944 -11.19 -1.33 -31.65
CA THR A 944 -11.33 -1.61 -33.08
C THR A 944 -10.09 -2.23 -33.73
N THR A 945 -8.96 -2.24 -33.04
CA THR A 945 -7.69 -2.76 -33.57
C THR A 945 -7.73 -4.29 -33.61
N SER A 946 -7.56 -4.85 -34.81
CA SER A 946 -7.52 -6.29 -35.05
C SER A 946 -6.15 -6.82 -35.44
N SER A 947 -5.93 -8.10 -35.20
CA SER A 947 -4.70 -8.83 -35.58
C SER A 947 -4.43 -8.69 -37.08
N GLY A 948 -5.47 -8.72 -37.91
CA GLY A 948 -5.38 -8.49 -39.36
C GLY A 948 -5.28 -7.01 -39.80
N SER A 949 -5.36 -6.04 -38.88
CA SER A 949 -5.24 -4.61 -39.25
C SER A 949 -3.78 -4.22 -39.48
N SER A 950 -3.53 -3.14 -40.23
CA SER A 950 -2.16 -2.63 -40.47
C SER A 950 -1.41 -2.31 -39.16
N THR A 951 -2.13 -1.77 -38.17
CA THR A 951 -1.59 -1.50 -36.83
C THR A 951 -1.29 -2.79 -36.07
N GLY A 952 -2.21 -3.77 -36.07
CA GLY A 952 -1.99 -5.07 -35.41
C GLY A 952 -0.81 -5.83 -36.02
N GLN A 953 -0.70 -5.85 -37.35
CA GLN A 953 0.43 -6.46 -38.06
C GLN A 953 1.76 -5.77 -37.78
N ARG A 954 1.78 -4.45 -37.58
CA ARG A 954 2.98 -3.73 -37.15
C ARG A 954 3.43 -4.16 -35.76
N TYR A 955 2.51 -4.31 -34.80
CA TYR A 955 2.85 -4.77 -33.45
C TYR A 955 3.43 -6.19 -33.45
N VAL A 956 2.75 -7.13 -34.14
CA VAL A 956 3.17 -8.54 -34.20
C VAL A 956 4.53 -8.69 -34.89
N ASN A 957 4.75 -7.97 -36.00
CA ASN A 957 5.96 -8.12 -36.82
C ASN A 957 6.99 -7.00 -36.62
N HIS A 958 6.93 -6.24 -35.52
CA HIS A 958 7.73 -5.03 -35.32
C HIS A 958 9.26 -5.26 -35.49
N VAL A 959 9.80 -6.37 -34.96
CA VAL A 959 11.23 -6.73 -35.12
C VAL A 959 11.60 -6.92 -36.59
N ALA A 960 10.80 -7.69 -37.33
CA ALA A 960 11.04 -7.96 -38.75
C ALA A 960 10.90 -6.69 -39.62
N GLN A 961 10.05 -5.74 -39.19
CA GLN A 961 9.85 -4.45 -39.84
C GLN A 961 10.87 -3.38 -39.40
N GLY A 962 11.78 -3.72 -38.48
CA GLY A 962 12.79 -2.78 -37.96
C GLY A 962 12.21 -1.67 -37.08
N SER A 963 10.99 -1.82 -36.57
CA SER A 963 10.35 -0.85 -35.69
C SER A 963 10.47 -1.21 -34.22
N THR A 964 10.56 -0.23 -33.33
CA THR A 964 10.64 -0.43 -31.88
C THR A 964 9.33 -0.05 -31.18
N VAL A 965 9.05 -0.69 -30.04
CA VAL A 965 7.87 -0.39 -29.22
C VAL A 965 8.33 0.00 -27.83
N HIS A 966 7.86 1.14 -27.32
CA HIS A 966 8.35 1.77 -26.09
C HIS A 966 7.23 1.97 -25.08
N LEU A 967 7.44 1.51 -23.85
CA LEU A 967 6.43 1.55 -22.80
C LEU A 967 6.67 2.68 -21.79
N PHE A 968 5.65 3.51 -21.60
CA PHE A 968 5.56 4.56 -20.59
C PHE A 968 4.39 4.25 -19.66
N VAL A 969 4.65 4.00 -18.38
CA VAL A 969 3.64 3.59 -17.40
C VAL A 969 3.51 4.62 -16.28
N ARG A 970 2.28 4.90 -15.87
CA ARG A 970 1.99 5.60 -14.62
C ARG A 970 0.84 4.94 -13.89
N GLU A 971 0.76 5.16 -12.60
CA GLU A 971 -0.32 4.63 -11.77
C GLU A 971 -1.64 5.38 -12.02
N THR A 972 -1.66 6.69 -11.77
CA THR A 972 -2.88 7.51 -11.85
C THR A 972 -2.71 8.73 -12.77
N LYS A 973 -3.85 9.28 -13.22
CA LYS A 973 -3.93 10.53 -14.00
C LYS A 973 -4.32 11.74 -13.14
N ILE A 974 -4.68 11.53 -11.88
CA ILE A 974 -5.19 12.58 -10.99
C ILE A 974 -4.05 13.53 -10.64
N ALA A 975 -4.22 14.80 -10.99
CA ALA A 975 -3.25 15.84 -10.73
C ALA A 975 -3.27 16.27 -9.25
N ASP A 976 -2.09 16.53 -8.69
CA ASP A 976 -1.98 17.15 -7.37
C ASP A 976 -2.03 18.68 -7.51
N ARG A 977 -3.26 19.21 -7.52
CA ARG A 977 -3.54 20.66 -7.68
C ARG A 977 -2.79 21.26 -8.88
N ASP A 978 -1.91 22.24 -8.63
CA ASP A 978 -1.20 23.02 -9.66
C ASP A 978 0.05 22.31 -10.21
N LEU A 979 0.44 21.14 -9.67
CA LEU A 979 1.63 20.40 -10.12
C LEU A 979 1.43 19.65 -11.45
N GLY A 980 0.19 19.55 -11.91
CA GLY A 980 -0.17 18.86 -13.15
C GLY A 980 -0.34 17.35 -12.99
N ALA A 981 -0.60 16.68 -14.11
CA ALA A 981 -0.81 15.23 -14.12
C ALA A 981 0.49 14.48 -13.79
N PRO A 982 0.43 13.35 -13.04
CA PRO A 982 1.61 12.57 -12.71
C PRO A 982 2.39 12.12 -13.95
N PRO A 983 3.73 12.09 -13.85
CA PRO A 983 4.63 11.70 -14.93
C PRO A 983 4.52 10.19 -15.23
N TYR A 984 5.02 9.78 -16.39
CA TYR A 984 5.18 8.38 -16.76
C TYR A 984 6.60 7.91 -16.47
N LEU A 985 6.75 6.74 -15.85
CA LEU A 985 7.99 6.00 -15.82
C LEU A 985 8.23 5.37 -17.19
N TYR A 986 9.41 5.57 -17.76
CA TYR A 986 9.80 4.93 -19.01
C TYR A 986 10.37 3.52 -18.73
N ALA A 987 9.59 2.48 -19.01
CA ALA A 987 9.97 1.08 -18.76
C ALA A 987 10.96 0.53 -19.81
N GLY A 988 11.22 1.29 -20.87
CA GLY A 988 12.13 0.89 -21.95
C GLY A 988 11.44 0.25 -23.15
N PRO A 989 12.23 -0.28 -24.09
CA PRO A 989 11.71 -0.97 -25.26
C PRO A 989 11.20 -2.38 -24.91
N MET A 990 10.19 -2.83 -25.66
CA MET A 990 9.55 -4.14 -25.50
C MET A 990 9.44 -4.91 -26.82
N THR A 991 9.36 -6.24 -26.71
CA THR A 991 9.28 -7.18 -27.83
C THR A 991 8.01 -8.03 -27.72
N TYR A 992 7.29 -8.16 -28.83
CA TYR A 992 6.10 -9.00 -28.97
C TYR A 992 6.40 -10.46 -28.59
N ARG A 993 5.51 -11.10 -27.82
CA ARG A 993 5.55 -12.53 -27.50
C ARG A 993 4.37 -13.30 -28.08
N GLU A 994 3.16 -12.97 -27.64
CA GLU A 994 1.93 -13.61 -28.10
C GLU A 994 0.74 -12.66 -27.95
N HIS A 995 -0.41 -13.03 -28.50
CA HIS A 995 -1.65 -12.28 -28.29
C HIS A 995 -2.88 -13.21 -28.20
N SER A 996 -3.94 -12.70 -27.59
CA SER A 996 -5.26 -13.33 -27.57
C SER A 996 -6.34 -12.29 -27.89
N GLY A 997 -7.46 -12.71 -28.45
CA GLY A 997 -8.51 -11.78 -28.89
C GLY A 997 -8.15 -10.99 -30.15
N ASP A 998 -9.17 -10.42 -30.79
CA ASP A 998 -9.02 -9.70 -32.07
C ASP A 998 -9.65 -8.31 -32.06
N ARG A 999 -10.66 -8.00 -31.23
CA ARG A 999 -11.24 -6.65 -31.16
C ARG A 999 -11.72 -6.38 -29.73
N PRO A 1000 -10.83 -5.96 -28.82
CA PRO A 1000 -9.40 -5.63 -29.01
C PRO A 1000 -8.46 -6.84 -29.00
N MET A 1001 -7.21 -6.63 -29.44
CA MET A 1001 -6.09 -7.55 -29.22
C MET A 1001 -5.52 -7.37 -27.80
N ARG A 1002 -5.34 -8.47 -27.07
CA ARG A 1002 -4.61 -8.51 -25.81
C ARG A 1002 -3.23 -9.12 -26.05
N ILE A 1003 -2.21 -8.28 -26.01
CA ILE A 1003 -0.83 -8.62 -26.38
C ILE A 1003 0.02 -8.79 -25.13
N LEU A 1004 0.81 -9.87 -25.10
CA LEU A 1004 1.87 -10.06 -24.11
C LEU A 1004 3.19 -9.55 -24.69
N TRP A 1005 3.78 -8.56 -24.02
CA TRP A 1005 5.05 -7.94 -24.36
C TRP A 1005 6.14 -8.38 -23.37
N GLU A 1006 7.35 -8.58 -23.87
CA GLU A 1006 8.54 -8.76 -23.04
C GLU A 1006 9.39 -7.49 -23.04
N LEU A 1007 9.61 -6.94 -21.84
CA LEU A 1007 10.45 -5.79 -21.60
C LEU A 1007 11.92 -6.18 -21.66
N ARG A 1008 12.73 -5.36 -22.33
CA ARG A 1008 14.19 -5.54 -22.37
C ARG A 1008 14.83 -5.36 -20.99
N TYR A 1009 14.25 -4.48 -20.17
CA TYR A 1009 14.71 -4.18 -18.83
C TYR A 1009 13.61 -4.58 -17.83
N PRO A 1010 13.94 -5.23 -16.71
CA PRO A 1010 12.95 -5.56 -15.70
C PRO A 1010 12.38 -4.28 -15.09
N LEU A 1011 11.07 -4.24 -14.89
CA LEU A 1011 10.39 -3.17 -14.19
C LEU A 1011 10.99 -2.97 -12.79
N PRO A 1012 11.18 -1.72 -12.35
CA PRO A 1012 11.53 -1.43 -10.97
C PRO A 1012 10.52 -2.02 -9.99
N ALA A 1013 10.97 -2.39 -8.80
CA ALA A 1013 10.16 -3.12 -7.82
C ALA A 1013 8.87 -2.38 -7.39
N ASP A 1014 8.94 -1.06 -7.19
CA ASP A 1014 7.79 -0.19 -6.91
C ASP A 1014 6.74 -0.27 -8.04
N MET A 1015 7.17 -0.05 -9.27
CA MET A 1015 6.31 -0.04 -10.45
C MET A 1015 5.78 -1.44 -10.79
N TYR A 1016 6.59 -2.49 -10.62
CA TYR A 1016 6.13 -3.86 -10.79
C TYR A 1016 5.04 -4.19 -9.78
N THR A 1017 5.22 -3.80 -8.52
CA THR A 1017 4.23 -4.04 -7.47
C THR A 1017 2.93 -3.29 -7.79
N ALA A 1018 3.00 -2.03 -8.21
CA ALA A 1018 1.82 -1.25 -8.63
C ALA A 1018 1.12 -1.87 -9.86
N ALA A 1019 1.89 -2.27 -10.88
CA ALA A 1019 1.37 -2.86 -12.11
C ALA A 1019 0.83 -4.29 -11.94
N ARG A 1020 1.26 -5.01 -10.89
CA ARG A 1020 0.75 -6.34 -10.52
C ARG A 1020 -0.48 -6.25 -9.60
N ALA A 1021 -0.48 -5.30 -8.66
CA ALA A 1021 -1.52 -5.12 -7.63
C ALA A 1021 -2.93 -4.90 -8.19
N ILE A 1022 -3.04 -4.37 -9.41
CA ILE A 1022 -4.32 -4.10 -10.10
C ILE A 1022 -4.89 -5.37 -10.75
N ALA A 1023 -4.07 -6.41 -10.90
CA ALA A 1023 -4.46 -7.69 -11.48
C ALA A 1023 -4.80 -8.77 -10.44
N ALA A 1024 -4.45 -8.54 -9.18
CA ALA A 1024 -4.55 -9.49 -8.08
C ALA A 1024 -5.70 -9.16 -7.14
#